data_AF-A0A8C7IBD5-F1
#
_entry.id   AF-A0A8C7IBD5-F1
#
_cell.length_a   1.000
_cell.length_b   1.000
_cell.length_c   1.000
_cell.angle_alpha   90.00
_cell.angle_beta   90.00
_cell.angle_gamma   90.00
#
_symmetry.space_group_name_H-M   'P 1'
#
loop_
_entity.id
_entity.type
_entity.pdbx_description
1 polymer ?
#
loop_
_entity_poly.entity_id
_entity_poly.type
_entity_poly.pdbx_seq_one_letter_code
_entity_poly.pdbx_strand_id
1 'polypeptide(L)'
;MELFLTNTCRYLVERRWYEQWKEYVVTGDQNSSSFPGQIDNTELFEELDSYHLKERLVENEDFVLIPAEAWCNLLAWYGMVDDQPALERKVVDLPSTVKVEVYPVEIFLCLHSNMENVVTAQFSRVDHIHTIQKVMMKQFDVVEGAETRLWMKSSDTCCERLRNVHVNVLDSSLSSGMTVIMEMRNEDGTWPSSRPQIMWGFLLFHLEKKNQCVENVLSTKISVANVVIYISPSISYSRNSVEEQESYRGQPGVCGLTNLGNTCFMNSALQCLSNTPPLTEYFLQSAYLEELNFTNPLGMKGEIAEAYADVIKQMWSGRHYSVVPRLFKTKVGHFASQFLGYQQHDSQELLSFLLDGLHEDLNRVKNKEYIELRDADGRPDQEVAEEAWHNHRRRNNSVIVDTFHGLFKSTLVCPECRKVSVTFDPFCYLSVPLPVSKDRVMEVFFVSLDPVAKPVQHRLVVPKAGKVFDLCSALSEMTDVSMVVADVFNHRFYKIYHADESLSCILDRDDIFVYVKPEEGDEVVLALYLRERSHYRDSGSGSSSCGTSLFGHPLLMAVPRVQCSPQPYVAIDWDPDMKKKCYNENEAEKYVKHQSMEVPHQQTTVQLQECIELFTTVEILEEENPWYCPICKKHQLATKKLDLWSLPEVLIIHLKRFSYTKYSREKLDIIVDFPLRLVISYFVCHTLSYVLNFVPTHFSALSTDTSYARNKDNGQWYYFDDNKVTYAREEQIVTNAAYLLFYHRQDKIRQPTLPPPSDSSSSPTQPANVTSHKHGMERATSCVNMETD
;
A
#
# COMPACT_ATOMS: atom_id res chain seq x y z
N MET A 1 -4.13 10.62 31.40
CA MET A 1 -3.06 11.01 32.33
C MET A 1 -1.81 11.21 31.49
N GLU A 2 -1.84 12.26 30.68
CA GLU A 2 -0.70 12.76 29.91
C GLU A 2 0.06 13.68 30.84
N LEU A 3 1.24 13.28 31.32
CA LEU A 3 2.24 14.16 31.91
C LEU A 3 3.54 13.36 32.09
N PHE A 4 4.66 14.00 31.73
CA PHE A 4 6.06 13.56 31.78
C PHE A 4 6.65 12.92 30.52
N LEU A 5 6.63 13.70 29.43
CA LEU A 5 7.65 13.66 28.38
C LEU A 5 8.96 14.28 28.91
N THR A 6 9.74 13.50 29.66
CA THR A 6 11.19 13.71 29.82
C THR A 6 11.87 12.35 29.88
N ASN A 7 11.93 11.65 28.76
CA ASN A 7 12.93 10.61 28.54
C ASN A 7 13.19 10.51 27.04
N THR A 8 14.40 10.89 26.63
CA THR A 8 14.86 10.98 25.23
C THR A 8 15.01 9.62 24.54
N CYS A 9 14.87 8.53 25.29
CA CYS A 9 15.17 7.17 24.86
C CYS A 9 14.10 6.18 25.31
N ARG A 10 13.83 5.19 24.46
CA ARG A 10 12.92 4.06 24.64
C ARG A 10 13.70 2.77 24.45
N TYR A 11 13.26 1.67 25.04
CA TYR A 11 13.92 0.37 24.91
C TYR A 11 13.01 -0.63 24.23
N LEU A 12 13.57 -1.43 23.32
CA LEU A 12 12.87 -2.57 22.74
C LEU A 12 12.92 -3.76 23.68
N VAL A 13 11.76 -4.37 23.89
CA VAL A 13 11.60 -5.64 24.60
C VAL A 13 10.78 -6.58 23.73
N GLU A 14 11.23 -7.82 23.58
CA GLU A 14 10.50 -8.86 22.87
C GLU A 14 9.08 -9.05 23.43
N ARG A 15 8.10 -9.19 22.53
CA ARG A 15 6.68 -9.11 22.90
C ARG A 15 6.25 -10.28 23.78
N ARG A 16 6.67 -11.50 23.49
CA ARG A 16 6.26 -12.69 24.25
C ARG A 16 6.71 -12.59 25.70
N TRP A 17 7.94 -12.15 25.95
CA TRP A 17 8.45 -11.89 27.30
C TRP A 17 7.60 -10.82 28.00
N TYR A 18 7.28 -9.73 27.30
CA TYR A 18 6.49 -8.63 27.87
C TYR A 18 5.04 -9.05 28.21
N GLU A 19 4.36 -9.82 27.35
CA GLU A 19 3.01 -10.31 27.62
C GLU A 19 3.01 -11.32 28.78
N GLN A 20 4.03 -12.18 28.86
CA GLN A 20 4.20 -13.11 29.99
C GLN A 20 4.41 -12.34 31.31
N TRP A 21 5.27 -11.32 31.31
CA TRP A 21 5.46 -10.43 32.46
C TRP A 21 4.15 -9.75 32.88
N LYS A 22 3.36 -9.26 31.91
CA LYS A 22 2.08 -8.59 32.17
C LYS A 22 1.06 -9.55 32.78
N GLU A 23 0.97 -10.78 32.28
CA GLU A 23 0.11 -11.83 32.84
C GLU A 23 0.52 -12.19 34.28
N TYR A 24 1.82 -12.32 34.52
CA TYR A 24 2.38 -12.57 35.87
C TYR A 24 2.00 -11.48 36.88
N VAL A 25 2.15 -10.20 36.49
CA VAL A 25 1.80 -9.08 37.37
C VAL A 25 0.29 -8.99 37.63
N VAL A 26 -0.55 -9.28 36.62
CA VAL A 26 -2.02 -9.22 36.75
C VAL A 26 -2.56 -10.35 37.62
N THR A 27 -2.01 -11.55 37.50
CA THR A 27 -2.45 -12.72 38.27
C THR A 27 -2.00 -12.66 39.73
N GLY A 28 -0.91 -11.94 40.03
CA GLY A 28 -0.43 -11.71 41.40
C GLY A 28 0.15 -12.96 42.08
N ASP A 29 0.33 -14.05 41.34
CA ASP A 29 0.82 -15.33 41.86
C ASP A 29 2.35 -15.41 41.75
N GLN A 30 3.03 -15.12 42.87
CA GLN A 30 4.50 -15.07 42.97
C GLN A 30 5.19 -16.44 42.81
N ASN A 31 4.45 -17.54 42.65
CA ASN A 31 4.99 -18.90 42.52
C ASN A 31 4.54 -19.62 41.23
N SER A 32 4.07 -18.87 40.23
CA SER A 32 3.44 -19.40 39.01
C SER A 32 4.44 -19.77 37.89
N SER A 33 3.99 -20.66 36.99
CA SER A 33 4.65 -20.97 35.71
C SER A 33 4.68 -19.80 34.72
N SER A 34 4.03 -18.68 35.05
CA SER A 34 4.03 -17.45 34.26
C SER A 34 5.14 -16.49 34.65
N PHE A 35 6.00 -16.82 35.64
CA PHE A 35 7.18 -16.01 35.94
C PHE A 35 8.03 -15.79 34.67
N PRO A 36 8.28 -14.55 34.24
CA PRO A 36 8.86 -14.26 32.92
C PRO A 36 10.36 -14.56 32.84
N GLY A 37 11.06 -14.74 33.96
CA GLY A 37 12.52 -14.94 33.96
C GLY A 37 13.28 -13.68 33.56
N GLN A 38 14.53 -13.86 33.12
CA GLN A 38 15.36 -12.78 32.60
C GLN A 38 14.80 -12.23 31.28
N ILE A 39 15.01 -10.94 31.03
CA ILE A 39 14.65 -10.32 29.75
C ILE A 39 15.44 -10.99 28.62
N ASP A 40 14.72 -11.58 27.66
CA ASP A 40 15.31 -12.29 26.52
C ASP A 40 14.83 -11.70 25.20
N ASN A 41 15.75 -11.10 24.45
CA ASN A 41 15.49 -10.53 23.13
C ASN A 41 15.97 -11.42 21.96
N THR A 42 16.30 -12.69 22.21
CA THR A 42 16.89 -13.61 21.21
C THR A 42 16.11 -13.63 19.89
N GLU A 43 14.78 -13.64 19.94
CA GLU A 43 13.93 -13.70 18.74
C GLU A 43 13.92 -12.42 17.91
N LEU A 44 14.45 -11.31 18.43
CA LEU A 44 14.59 -10.06 17.68
C LEU A 44 15.84 -10.03 16.81
N PHE A 45 16.81 -10.92 17.04
CA PHE A 45 18.10 -10.90 16.34
C PHE A 45 18.13 -11.84 15.13
N GLU A 46 18.71 -11.37 14.04
CA GLU A 46 19.00 -12.20 12.87
C GLU A 46 20.28 -13.02 13.09
N GLU A 47 21.29 -12.39 13.70
CA GLU A 47 22.56 -12.99 14.06
C GLU A 47 22.84 -12.79 15.55
N LEU A 48 23.08 -13.88 16.28
CA LEU A 48 23.30 -13.86 17.72
C LEU A 48 24.66 -13.30 18.13
N ASP A 49 25.65 -13.31 17.23
CA ASP A 49 27.02 -12.84 17.51
C ASP A 49 27.16 -11.30 17.36
N SER A 50 26.41 -10.70 16.43
CA SER A 50 26.45 -9.26 16.15
C SER A 50 25.30 -8.49 16.81
N TYR A 51 24.32 -9.20 17.38
CA TYR A 51 23.06 -8.67 17.89
C TYR A 51 22.34 -7.76 16.88
N HIS A 52 22.50 -8.06 15.58
CA HIS A 52 21.80 -7.35 14.52
C HIS A 52 20.32 -7.70 14.54
N LEU A 53 19.45 -6.70 14.53
CA LEU A 53 18.00 -6.94 14.52
C LEU A 53 17.56 -7.54 13.19
N LYS A 54 16.61 -8.49 13.24
CA LYS A 54 15.89 -8.95 12.04
C LYS A 54 15.28 -7.76 11.32
N GLU A 55 15.31 -7.78 10.00
CA GLU A 55 14.58 -6.78 9.23
C GLU A 55 13.06 -6.92 9.45
N ARG A 56 12.35 -5.79 9.39
CA ARG A 56 10.86 -5.72 9.37
C ARG A 56 10.14 -6.12 10.66
N LEU A 57 10.79 -6.05 11.82
CA LEU A 57 10.10 -6.19 13.10
C LEU A 57 8.95 -5.17 13.24
N VAL A 58 7.80 -5.62 13.74
CA VAL A 58 6.57 -4.86 13.92
C VAL A 58 6.31 -4.60 15.41
N GLU A 59 6.19 -3.33 15.78
CA GLU A 59 5.77 -2.93 17.14
C GLU A 59 4.35 -3.42 17.38
N ASN A 60 4.09 -4.12 18.48
CA ASN A 60 2.76 -4.71 18.66
C ASN A 60 2.69 -6.18 18.31
N GLU A 61 3.67 -6.72 17.58
CA GLU A 61 3.68 -8.12 17.13
C GLU A 61 4.95 -8.83 17.56
N ASP A 62 6.11 -8.25 17.27
CA ASP A 62 7.42 -8.81 17.59
C ASP A 62 8.03 -8.19 18.86
N PHE A 63 7.84 -6.88 19.06
CA PHE A 63 8.39 -6.15 20.20
C PHE A 63 7.44 -5.09 20.76
N VAL A 64 7.77 -4.60 21.95
CA VAL A 64 7.11 -3.49 22.65
C VAL A 64 8.15 -2.43 23.02
N LEU A 65 7.77 -1.15 22.93
CA LEU A 65 8.60 -0.02 23.32
C LEU A 65 8.27 0.46 24.72
N ILE A 66 9.25 0.38 25.62
CA ILE A 66 9.07 0.82 26.99
C ILE A 66 9.87 2.10 27.31
N PRO A 67 9.35 2.99 28.18
CA PRO A 67 10.11 4.15 28.69
C PRO A 67 11.40 3.73 29.42
N ALA A 68 12.43 4.58 29.39
CA ALA A 68 13.69 4.33 30.08
C ALA A 68 13.51 4.03 31.59
N GLU A 69 12.60 4.73 32.28
CA GLU A 69 12.26 4.45 33.68
C GLU A 69 11.71 3.04 33.90
N ALA A 70 10.83 2.59 33.01
CA ALA A 70 10.27 1.24 33.06
C ALA A 70 11.37 0.20 32.78
N TRP A 71 12.23 0.44 31.79
CA TRP A 71 13.36 -0.43 31.47
C TRP A 71 14.32 -0.60 32.65
N CYS A 72 14.73 0.50 33.29
CA CYS A 72 15.62 0.44 34.45
C CYS A 72 15.04 -0.40 35.59
N ASN A 73 13.73 -0.27 35.84
CA ASN A 73 13.05 -1.07 36.85
C ASN A 73 12.96 -2.55 36.47
N LEU A 74 12.56 -2.86 35.23
CA LEU A 74 12.49 -4.24 34.75
C LEU A 74 13.86 -4.93 34.78
N LEU A 75 14.90 -4.23 34.32
CA LEU A 75 16.27 -4.73 34.36
C LEU A 75 16.74 -4.99 35.80
N ALA A 76 16.41 -4.10 36.74
CA ALA A 76 16.76 -4.28 38.15
C ALA A 76 16.01 -5.45 38.81
N TRP A 77 14.76 -5.72 38.40
CA TRP A 77 13.93 -6.76 38.98
C TRP A 77 14.18 -8.14 38.40
N TYR A 78 14.39 -8.23 37.08
CA TYR A 78 14.40 -9.50 36.35
C TYR A 78 15.77 -9.83 35.74
N GLY A 79 16.65 -8.84 35.60
CA GLY A 79 17.91 -9.01 34.87
C GLY A 79 17.70 -9.23 33.37
N MET A 80 18.79 -9.50 32.67
CA MET A 80 18.82 -9.74 31.22
C MET A 80 19.64 -11.00 30.97
N VAL A 81 19.34 -11.73 29.89
CA VAL A 81 20.13 -12.88 29.47
C VAL A 81 21.58 -12.45 29.22
N ASP A 82 22.53 -13.28 29.66
CA ASP A 82 23.97 -12.99 29.58
C ASP A 82 24.39 -12.62 28.14
N ASP A 83 25.29 -11.64 28.04
CA ASP A 83 25.87 -11.07 26.81
C ASP A 83 24.93 -10.27 25.88
N GLN A 84 23.61 -10.23 26.09
CA GLN A 84 22.73 -9.40 25.24
C GLN A 84 22.84 -7.88 25.57
N PRO A 85 22.90 -7.00 24.56
CA PRO A 85 22.92 -5.55 24.78
C PRO A 85 21.51 -4.99 25.01
N ALA A 86 21.41 -3.93 25.82
CA ALA A 86 20.18 -3.15 25.93
C ALA A 86 19.83 -2.49 24.59
N LEU A 87 18.62 -2.72 24.09
CA LEU A 87 18.17 -2.22 22.79
C LEU A 87 17.58 -0.80 22.89
N GLU A 88 18.44 0.16 23.17
CA GLU A 88 18.07 1.58 23.29
C GLU A 88 17.74 2.21 21.92
N ARG A 89 16.64 2.96 21.83
CA ARG A 89 16.21 3.72 20.64
C ARG A 89 15.86 5.16 20.99
N LYS A 90 16.25 6.06 20.11
CA LYS A 90 15.97 7.48 20.27
C LYS A 90 14.54 7.79 19.85
N VAL A 91 13.91 8.65 20.63
CA VAL A 91 12.64 9.27 20.24
C VAL A 91 12.95 10.41 19.27
N VAL A 92 12.33 10.37 18.10
CA VAL A 92 12.46 11.37 17.04
C VAL A 92 11.17 12.17 16.95
N ASP A 93 11.27 13.49 17.13
CA ASP A 93 10.20 14.44 16.85
C ASP A 93 10.13 14.68 15.34
N LEU A 94 9.13 14.09 14.69
CA LEU A 94 8.74 14.48 13.33
C LEU A 94 7.69 15.61 13.44
N PRO A 95 7.55 16.49 12.42
CA PRO A 95 6.66 17.66 12.46
C PRO A 95 5.18 17.39 12.82
N SER A 96 4.74 16.13 12.80
CA SER A 96 3.36 15.70 13.01
C SER A 96 3.19 14.51 13.98
N THR A 97 4.27 13.80 14.36
CA THR A 97 4.21 12.65 15.27
C THR A 97 5.54 12.42 16.00
N VAL A 98 5.47 11.99 17.26
CA VAL A 98 6.62 11.45 17.99
C VAL A 98 6.79 9.99 17.59
N LYS A 99 7.90 9.63 16.92
CA LYS A 99 8.18 8.24 16.53
C LYS A 99 9.51 7.76 17.09
N VAL A 100 9.59 6.49 17.48
CA VAL A 100 10.84 5.87 17.94
C VAL A 100 11.56 5.28 16.75
N GLU A 101 12.81 5.70 16.55
CA GLU A 101 13.64 5.19 15.47
C GLU A 101 14.18 3.81 15.84
N VAL A 102 13.62 2.73 15.27
CA VAL A 102 14.01 1.35 15.57
C VAL A 102 15.27 0.90 14.82
N TYR A 103 15.45 1.38 13.59
CA TYR A 103 16.61 1.08 12.74
C TYR A 103 17.33 2.39 12.40
N PRO A 104 18.60 2.58 12.84
CA PRO A 104 19.46 3.65 12.39
C PRO A 104 19.69 3.60 10.87
N VAL A 105 20.06 4.73 10.28
CA VAL A 105 20.39 4.85 8.86
C VAL A 105 21.83 4.40 8.62
N GLU A 106 22.04 3.33 7.85
CA GLU A 106 23.38 2.87 7.46
C GLU A 106 23.86 3.55 6.19
N ILE A 107 24.95 4.31 6.28
CA ILE A 107 25.50 5.08 5.17
C ILE A 107 26.89 4.56 4.83
N PHE A 108 27.13 4.37 3.54
CA PHE A 108 28.45 4.07 3.00
C PHE A 108 29.27 5.35 2.88
N LEU A 109 30.48 5.36 3.42
CA LEU A 109 31.36 6.51 3.48
C LEU A 109 32.61 6.21 2.66
N CYS A 110 33.05 7.15 1.83
CA CYS A 110 34.35 7.04 1.15
C CYS A 110 34.98 8.42 0.89
N LEU A 111 36.27 8.42 0.59
CA LEU A 111 36.98 9.61 0.13
C LEU A 111 36.89 9.72 -1.39
N HIS A 112 36.81 10.95 -1.91
CA HIS A 112 36.89 11.21 -3.35
C HIS A 112 38.20 10.67 -3.96
N SER A 113 39.31 10.70 -3.20
CA SER A 113 40.61 10.19 -3.64
C SER A 113 40.67 8.66 -3.72
N ASN A 114 39.78 7.95 -3.04
CA ASN A 114 39.74 6.50 -3.01
C ASN A 114 38.29 6.00 -2.79
N MET A 115 37.52 5.96 -3.88
CA MET A 115 36.12 5.54 -3.84
C MET A 115 35.94 4.02 -3.67
N GLU A 116 37.00 3.22 -3.82
CA GLU A 116 36.97 1.77 -3.58
C GLU A 116 37.02 1.42 -2.10
N ASN A 117 37.61 2.29 -1.27
CA ASN A 117 37.66 2.12 0.18
C ASN A 117 36.37 2.66 0.82
N VAL A 118 35.36 1.80 0.86
CA VAL A 118 34.05 2.12 1.44
C VAL A 118 33.95 1.60 2.87
N VAL A 119 33.54 2.47 3.79
CA VAL A 119 33.28 2.14 5.21
C VAL A 119 31.82 2.36 5.52
N THR A 120 31.18 1.44 6.25
CA THR A 120 29.78 1.60 6.68
C THR A 120 29.73 2.30 8.04
N ALA A 121 28.82 3.24 8.21
CA ALA A 121 28.54 3.88 9.50
C ALA A 121 27.03 4.11 9.70
N GLN A 122 26.59 4.02 10.95
CA GLN A 122 25.20 4.22 11.35
C GLN A 122 24.97 5.62 11.90
N PHE A 123 23.89 6.26 11.46
CA PHE A 123 23.48 7.60 11.89
C PHE A 123 22.00 7.61 12.24
N SER A 124 21.60 8.43 13.22
CA SER A 124 20.20 8.65 13.52
C SER A 124 19.58 9.62 12.49
N ARG A 125 18.28 9.51 12.21
CA ARG A 125 17.57 10.43 11.29
C ARG A 125 17.68 11.91 11.70
N VAL A 126 17.87 12.19 12.99
CA VAL A 126 18.02 13.55 13.54
C VAL A 126 19.47 14.01 13.65
N ASP A 127 20.44 13.14 13.37
CA ASP A 127 21.85 13.56 13.37
C ASP A 127 22.07 14.59 12.26
N HIS A 128 22.87 15.61 12.51
CA HIS A 128 23.20 16.59 11.48
C HIS A 128 24.19 16.01 10.46
N ILE A 129 24.14 16.49 9.22
CA ILE A 129 25.16 16.17 8.19
C ILE A 129 26.58 16.47 8.69
N HIS A 130 26.74 17.47 9.54
CA HIS A 130 27.99 17.77 10.23
C HIS A 130 28.51 16.60 11.10
N THR A 131 27.62 15.79 11.69
CA THR A 131 27.98 14.56 12.41
C THR A 131 28.58 13.53 11.47
N ILE A 132 27.98 13.35 10.27
CA ILE A 132 28.54 12.46 9.23
C ILE A 132 29.94 12.95 8.83
N GLN A 133 30.11 14.24 8.62
CA GLN A 133 31.41 14.85 8.30
C GLN A 133 32.46 14.54 9.37
N LYS A 134 32.13 14.70 10.65
CA LYS A 134 33.03 14.39 11.77
C LYS A 134 33.41 12.91 11.83
N VAL A 135 32.44 12.01 11.64
CA VAL A 135 32.70 10.56 11.62
C VAL A 135 33.63 10.20 10.48
N MET A 136 33.39 10.73 9.28
CA MET A 136 34.27 10.52 8.12
C MET A 136 35.68 11.07 8.37
N MET A 137 35.81 12.27 8.94
CA MET A 137 37.13 12.84 9.26
C MET A 137 37.91 11.94 10.21
N LYS A 138 37.24 11.34 11.20
CA LYS A 138 37.86 10.40 12.14
C LYS A 138 38.17 9.04 11.50
N GLN A 139 37.28 8.49 10.68
CA GLN A 139 37.46 7.17 10.07
C GLN A 139 38.54 7.15 8.99
N PHE A 140 38.75 8.28 8.30
CA PHE A 140 39.74 8.40 7.23
C PHE A 140 40.99 9.19 7.65
N ASP A 141 41.20 9.41 8.96
CA ASP A 141 42.34 10.14 9.52
C ASP A 141 42.60 11.50 8.85
N VAL A 142 41.53 12.26 8.56
CA VAL A 142 41.61 13.58 7.92
C VAL A 142 42.07 14.61 8.95
N VAL A 143 43.08 15.42 8.61
CA VAL A 143 43.68 16.42 9.49
C VAL A 143 42.66 17.43 9.99
N GLU A 144 42.69 17.69 11.30
CA GLU A 144 41.81 18.66 11.97
C GLU A 144 42.09 20.08 11.44
N GLY A 145 41.14 20.65 10.69
CA GLY A 145 41.28 21.93 9.99
C GLY A 145 41.29 21.84 8.46
N ALA A 146 41.31 20.64 7.87
CA ALA A 146 41.17 20.48 6.43
C ALA A 146 39.80 20.97 5.92
N GLU A 147 39.80 21.80 4.87
CA GLU A 147 38.56 22.20 4.20
C GLU A 147 37.98 21.00 3.43
N THR A 148 36.81 20.55 3.86
CA THR A 148 36.11 19.39 3.29
C THR A 148 34.70 19.75 2.84
N ARG A 149 34.19 19.01 1.86
CA ARG A 149 32.77 19.05 1.45
C ARG A 149 32.25 17.67 1.16
N LEU A 150 30.94 17.49 1.36
CA LEU A 150 30.27 16.22 1.21
C LEU A 150 29.38 16.18 -0.04
N TRP A 151 29.33 15.00 -0.65
CA TRP A 151 28.49 14.68 -1.77
C TRP A 151 27.68 13.42 -1.46
N MET A 152 26.43 13.39 -1.87
CA MET A 152 25.56 12.23 -1.85
C MET A 152 25.56 11.60 -3.24
N LYS A 153 25.88 10.32 -3.35
CA LYS A 153 25.75 9.55 -4.59
C LYS A 153 24.34 8.98 -4.69
N SER A 154 23.53 9.49 -5.61
CA SER A 154 22.16 9.03 -5.84
C SER A 154 22.08 7.90 -6.88
N SER A 155 22.99 7.90 -7.86
CA SER A 155 23.20 6.84 -8.85
C SER A 155 24.65 6.80 -9.32
N ASP A 156 25.03 5.86 -10.18
CA ASP A 156 26.37 5.85 -10.80
C ASP A 156 26.64 7.08 -11.70
N THR A 157 25.59 7.79 -12.08
CA THR A 157 25.67 8.95 -13.00
C THR A 157 25.33 10.28 -12.32
N CYS A 158 24.90 10.28 -11.05
CA CYS A 158 24.42 11.49 -10.37
C CYS A 158 24.97 11.60 -8.94
N CYS A 159 25.61 12.74 -8.65
CA CYS A 159 26.12 13.10 -7.32
C CYS A 159 25.66 14.51 -6.96
N GLU A 160 25.02 14.65 -5.80
CA GLU A 160 24.49 15.91 -5.32
C GLU A 160 25.32 16.44 -4.14
N ARG A 161 25.51 17.76 -4.09
CA ARG A 161 26.28 18.37 -3.00
C ARG A 161 25.41 18.55 -1.76
N LEU A 162 25.86 18.04 -0.62
CA LEU A 162 25.28 18.33 0.69
C LEU A 162 25.74 19.73 1.14
N ARG A 163 25.06 20.77 0.66
CA ARG A 163 25.47 22.18 0.85
C ARG A 163 25.28 22.68 2.28
N ASN A 164 24.20 22.27 2.93
CA ASN A 164 23.86 22.69 4.27
C ASN A 164 24.19 21.56 5.25
N VAL A 165 25.33 21.68 5.93
CA VAL A 165 25.78 20.68 6.91
C VAL A 165 24.99 20.70 8.22
N HIS A 166 24.14 21.72 8.40
CA HIS A 166 23.29 21.87 9.59
C HIS A 166 21.89 21.25 9.40
N VAL A 167 21.56 20.69 8.23
CA VAL A 167 20.35 19.87 8.10
C VAL A 167 20.58 18.50 8.77
N ASN A 168 19.51 17.85 9.19
CA ASN A 168 19.58 16.48 9.72
C ASN A 168 19.60 15.43 8.58
N VAL A 169 19.94 14.17 8.90
CA VAL A 169 20.01 13.07 7.93
C VAL A 169 18.69 12.90 7.19
N LEU A 170 17.55 13.03 7.88
CA LEU A 170 16.22 12.94 7.29
C LEU A 170 15.97 14.02 6.23
N ASP A 171 16.17 15.29 6.58
CA ASP A 171 15.95 16.46 5.73
C ASP A 171 16.98 16.53 4.59
N SER A 172 18.15 15.89 4.77
CA SER A 172 19.16 15.75 3.72
C SER A 172 18.82 14.71 2.65
N SER A 173 17.72 13.98 2.82
CA SER A 173 17.31 12.88 1.95
C SER A 173 18.24 11.65 1.93
N LEU A 174 19.12 11.50 2.92
CA LEU A 174 19.98 10.33 3.06
C LEU A 174 19.21 9.15 3.64
N SER A 175 19.36 7.97 3.03
CA SER A 175 18.73 6.73 3.48
C SER A 175 19.72 5.57 3.51
N SER A 176 19.29 4.45 4.11
CA SER A 176 20.15 3.29 4.30
C SER A 176 20.67 2.76 2.97
N GLY A 177 21.96 2.47 2.89
CA GLY A 177 22.65 1.99 1.70
C GLY A 177 23.02 3.07 0.68
N MET A 178 22.91 4.37 1.02
CA MET A 178 23.45 5.46 0.19
C MET A 178 24.94 5.69 0.45
N THR A 179 25.64 6.23 -0.56
CA THR A 179 27.06 6.58 -0.42
C THR A 179 27.26 8.08 -0.26
N VAL A 180 27.98 8.48 0.78
CA VAL A 180 28.46 9.84 1.01
C VAL A 180 29.95 9.90 0.72
N ILE A 181 30.33 10.81 -0.17
CA ILE A 181 31.70 11.01 -0.64
C ILE A 181 32.25 12.30 -0.02
N MET A 182 33.38 12.20 0.66
CA MET A 182 34.10 13.35 1.21
C MET A 182 35.21 13.79 0.25
N GLU A 183 35.16 15.06 -0.14
CA GLU A 183 36.19 15.68 -0.95
C GLU A 183 36.98 16.69 -0.11
N MET A 184 38.31 16.59 -0.17
CA MET A 184 39.24 17.51 0.49
C MET A 184 39.74 18.55 -0.51
N ARG A 185 39.95 19.78 -0.03
CA ARG A 185 40.56 20.84 -0.84
C ARG A 185 42.07 20.59 -0.98
N ASN A 186 42.59 20.81 -2.17
CA ASN A 186 44.03 20.69 -2.45
C ASN A 186 44.80 21.86 -1.80
N GLU A 187 46.11 21.67 -1.60
CA GLU A 187 47.02 22.71 -1.08
C GLU A 187 47.08 23.96 -1.98
N ASP A 188 46.81 23.80 -3.28
CA ASP A 188 46.73 24.91 -4.26
C ASP A 188 45.42 25.73 -4.16
N GLY A 189 44.56 25.40 -3.20
CA GLY A 189 43.26 26.04 -3.00
C GLY A 189 42.20 25.64 -4.03
N THR A 190 42.47 24.70 -4.93
CA THR A 190 41.47 24.17 -5.86
C THR A 190 40.72 22.99 -5.25
N TRP A 191 39.48 22.79 -5.67
CA TRP A 191 38.78 21.55 -5.38
C TRP A 191 39.04 20.54 -6.50
N PRO A 192 39.29 19.25 -6.17
CA PRO A 192 39.45 18.19 -7.18
C PRO A 192 38.40 18.22 -8.30
N SER A 193 37.13 18.48 -7.99
CA SER A 193 36.05 18.53 -8.99
C SER A 193 35.84 19.91 -9.67
N SER A 194 36.63 20.93 -9.32
CA SER A 194 36.51 22.29 -9.88
C SER A 194 37.37 22.56 -11.13
N ARG A 195 38.09 21.55 -11.65
CA ARG A 195 38.78 21.66 -12.95
C ARG A 195 37.77 21.50 -14.09
N PRO A 196 37.64 22.47 -15.03
CA PRO A 196 36.61 22.45 -16.09
C PRO A 196 36.67 21.24 -17.02
N GLN A 197 37.79 20.52 -17.05
CA GLN A 197 37.99 19.33 -17.90
C GLN A 197 37.60 18.00 -17.21
N ILE A 198 37.07 18.06 -15.98
CA ILE A 198 36.63 16.87 -15.23
C ILE A 198 35.13 16.92 -14.91
N MET A 199 34.47 18.08 -15.00
CA MET A 199 33.01 18.16 -14.84
C MET A 199 32.23 17.61 -16.05
N TRP A 200 32.83 17.58 -17.24
CA TRP A 200 32.34 16.77 -18.37
C TRP A 200 32.85 15.31 -18.32
N GLY A 201 33.74 14.99 -17.39
CA GLY A 201 34.25 13.64 -17.14
C GLY A 201 33.30 12.75 -16.33
N PHE A 202 32.33 13.31 -15.62
CA PHE A 202 31.27 12.53 -14.95
C PHE A 202 30.39 11.75 -15.95
N LEU A 203 30.38 12.16 -17.24
CA LEU A 203 29.62 11.50 -18.30
C LEU A 203 30.47 10.58 -19.21
N LEU A 204 31.79 10.52 -19.06
CA LEU A 204 32.68 9.86 -20.05
C LEU A 204 33.90 9.10 -19.50
N PHE A 205 34.27 9.22 -18.22
CA PHE A 205 35.52 8.61 -17.73
C PHE A 205 35.49 7.07 -17.63
N HIS A 206 34.33 6.43 -17.73
CA HIS A 206 34.23 4.96 -17.85
C HIS A 206 34.25 4.44 -19.29
N LEU A 207 34.10 5.31 -20.31
CA LEU A 207 34.08 4.92 -21.72
C LEU A 207 35.43 5.07 -22.43
N GLU A 208 36.35 5.91 -21.96
CA GLU A 208 37.62 6.16 -22.67
C GLU A 208 38.80 5.24 -22.30
N LYS A 209 38.75 4.47 -21.20
CA LYS A 209 39.80 3.48 -20.90
C LYS A 209 39.61 2.09 -21.51
N LYS A 210 38.46 1.79 -22.14
CA LYS A 210 38.27 0.54 -22.90
C LYS A 210 38.52 0.67 -24.42
N ASN A 211 38.81 1.87 -24.95
CA ASN A 211 38.94 2.10 -26.40
C ASN A 211 40.29 2.64 -26.90
N GLN A 212 41.38 2.51 -26.13
CA GLN A 212 42.70 2.87 -26.65
C GLN A 212 43.79 1.86 -26.24
N CYS A 213 43.80 0.71 -26.93
CA CYS A 213 44.98 -0.09 -27.27
C CYS A 213 44.57 -1.29 -28.16
N VAL A 214 44.13 -1.01 -29.38
CA VAL A 214 44.40 -1.91 -30.52
C VAL A 214 45.18 -1.06 -31.52
N GLU A 215 46.33 -1.60 -31.93
CA GLU A 215 47.40 -0.97 -32.73
C GLU A 215 48.46 -0.19 -31.93
N ASN A 216 49.40 -0.92 -31.32
CA ASN A 216 50.73 -1.04 -31.94
C ASN A 216 51.60 -2.09 -31.24
N VAL A 217 52.15 -2.96 -32.08
CA VAL A 217 53.17 -3.97 -31.79
C VAL A 217 54.51 -3.27 -31.54
N LEU A 218 55.22 -3.63 -30.47
CA LEU A 218 56.63 -4.09 -30.45
C LEU A 218 57.25 -3.91 -29.05
N SER A 219 57.85 -5.00 -28.54
CA SER A 219 59.05 -5.02 -27.68
C SER A 219 58.95 -4.29 -26.32
N THR A 220 59.04 -4.91 -25.16
CA THR A 220 60.21 -5.68 -24.67
C THR A 220 59.88 -6.28 -23.29
N LYS A 221 60.49 -7.44 -23.00
CA LYS A 221 60.39 -8.27 -21.79
C LYS A 221 60.91 -7.58 -20.51
N ILE A 222 60.43 -8.06 -19.34
CA ILE A 222 61.11 -8.40 -18.06
C ILE A 222 60.08 -8.24 -16.90
N SER A 223 60.01 -8.96 -15.79
CA SER A 223 60.13 -10.38 -15.37
C SER A 223 59.92 -10.38 -13.84
N VAL A 224 58.97 -11.19 -13.35
CA VAL A 224 58.80 -11.82 -12.01
C VAL A 224 59.14 -11.09 -10.70
N ALA A 225 58.21 -11.10 -9.73
CA ALA A 225 58.30 -11.96 -8.53
C ALA A 225 57.12 -11.79 -7.53
N ASN A 226 56.20 -12.76 -7.52
CA ASN A 226 55.83 -13.61 -6.38
C ASN A 226 55.65 -12.99 -4.98
N VAL A 227 54.39 -12.81 -4.57
CA VAL A 227 53.90 -13.24 -3.24
C VAL A 227 52.54 -13.91 -3.44
N VAL A 228 52.49 -15.21 -3.13
CA VAL A 228 51.27 -16.02 -3.04
C VAL A 228 50.88 -16.04 -1.57
N ILE A 229 49.69 -15.52 -1.23
CA ILE A 229 49.02 -15.79 0.05
C ILE A 229 47.75 -16.57 -0.27
N TYR A 230 47.67 -17.77 0.29
CA TYR A 230 46.51 -18.66 0.26
C TYR A 230 45.44 -18.15 1.25
N ILE A 231 44.23 -17.89 0.76
CA ILE A 231 43.00 -17.95 1.56
C ILE A 231 41.96 -18.72 0.74
N SER A 232 41.42 -19.78 1.33
CA SER A 232 40.46 -20.73 0.76
C SER A 232 39.06 -20.12 0.53
N PRO A 233 38.21 -20.74 -0.33
CA PRO A 233 37.01 -20.12 -0.87
C PRO A 233 35.73 -20.61 -0.19
N SER A 234 34.85 -19.70 0.25
CA SER A 234 33.39 -19.93 0.34
C SER A 234 32.66 -18.69 0.83
N ILE A 235 32.12 -17.91 -0.12
CA ILE A 235 30.76 -17.36 -0.20
C ILE A 235 30.74 -16.57 -1.51
N SER A 236 30.09 -17.15 -2.52
CA SER A 236 29.93 -16.57 -3.85
C SER A 236 28.86 -15.47 -3.80
N TYR A 237 29.27 -14.22 -3.60
CA TYR A 237 28.45 -13.08 -4.01
C TYR A 237 28.59 -12.92 -5.52
N SER A 238 27.47 -13.10 -6.23
CA SER A 238 27.36 -13.02 -7.69
C SER A 238 27.84 -11.66 -8.19
N ARG A 239 29.08 -11.61 -8.70
CA ARG A 239 29.73 -10.42 -9.26
C ARG A 239 29.37 -10.17 -10.74
N ASN A 240 28.17 -10.56 -11.17
CA ASN A 240 27.77 -10.58 -12.58
C ASN A 240 26.76 -9.49 -13.01
N SER A 241 26.39 -8.51 -12.18
CA SER A 241 25.28 -7.59 -12.53
C SER A 241 25.67 -6.32 -13.29
N VAL A 242 26.95 -5.94 -13.37
CA VAL A 242 27.34 -4.60 -13.84
C VAL A 242 27.58 -4.52 -15.36
N GLU A 243 28.01 -5.60 -16.02
CA GLU A 243 28.22 -5.59 -17.48
C GLU A 243 26.92 -5.84 -18.28
N GLU A 244 25.84 -6.37 -17.67
CA GLU A 244 24.58 -6.63 -18.39
C GLU A 244 23.69 -5.39 -18.54
N GLN A 245 23.69 -4.44 -17.60
CA GLN A 245 22.77 -3.28 -17.60
C GLN A 245 23.06 -2.22 -18.68
N GLU A 246 24.31 -1.99 -19.09
CA GLU A 246 24.62 -1.02 -20.17
C GLU A 246 24.27 -1.53 -21.58
N SER A 247 24.06 -2.84 -21.73
CA SER A 247 23.73 -3.46 -23.02
C SER A 247 22.22 -3.59 -23.28
N TYR A 248 21.39 -3.42 -22.25
CA TYR A 248 19.96 -3.63 -22.35
C TYR A 248 19.31 -2.53 -23.20
N ARG A 249 18.62 -2.95 -24.27
CA ARG A 249 17.76 -2.10 -25.10
C ARG A 249 16.35 -2.67 -25.10
N GLY A 250 15.54 -2.20 -24.16
CA GLY A 250 14.12 -2.53 -24.04
C GLY A 250 13.22 -1.52 -24.75
N GLN A 251 11.94 -1.86 -24.85
CA GLN A 251 10.89 -0.95 -25.30
C GLN A 251 10.71 0.19 -24.27
N PRO A 252 10.80 1.49 -24.66
CA PRO A 252 10.50 2.62 -23.78
C PRO A 252 9.13 2.49 -23.10
N GLY A 253 9.08 2.78 -21.80
CA GLY A 253 7.86 2.67 -20.99
C GLY A 253 7.52 1.26 -20.52
N VAL A 254 8.21 0.22 -21.03
CA VAL A 254 8.12 -1.17 -20.53
C VAL A 254 9.25 -1.38 -19.52
N CYS A 255 9.12 -0.74 -18.35
CA CYS A 255 10.13 -0.69 -17.31
C CYS A 255 9.50 -0.88 -15.93
N GLY A 256 10.02 -1.82 -15.13
CA GLY A 256 9.54 -2.09 -13.77
C GLY A 256 10.06 -1.07 -12.75
N LEU A 257 9.49 -1.04 -11.55
CA LEU A 257 9.95 -0.23 -10.42
C LEU A 257 10.30 -1.12 -9.22
N THR A 258 11.51 -1.02 -8.72
CA THR A 258 11.97 -1.85 -7.59
C THR A 258 11.26 -1.42 -6.30
N ASN A 259 10.67 -2.38 -5.60
CA ASN A 259 10.05 -2.18 -4.29
C ASN A 259 11.12 -1.80 -3.22
N LEU A 260 10.85 -0.76 -2.45
CA LEU A 260 11.74 -0.22 -1.41
C LEU A 260 11.21 -0.50 0.00
N GLY A 261 10.46 -1.59 0.16
CA GLY A 261 9.78 -2.00 1.39
C GLY A 261 8.36 -1.43 1.45
N ASN A 262 7.36 -2.27 1.14
CA ASN A 262 5.95 -1.89 1.09
C ASN A 262 5.64 -0.65 0.23
N THR A 263 6.43 -0.40 -0.83
CA THR A 263 6.22 0.73 -1.74
C THR A 263 5.52 0.36 -3.05
N CYS A 264 4.86 -0.80 -3.10
CA CYS A 264 4.10 -1.23 -4.28
C CYS A 264 2.98 -0.24 -4.63
N PHE A 265 2.34 0.39 -3.64
CA PHE A 265 1.35 1.47 -3.86
C PHE A 265 1.93 2.64 -4.67
N MET A 266 3.18 3.00 -4.39
CA MET A 266 3.92 4.05 -5.09
C MET A 266 4.29 3.63 -6.49
N ASN A 267 4.76 2.39 -6.65
CA ASN A 267 5.08 1.85 -7.95
C ASN A 267 3.85 1.82 -8.86
N SER A 268 2.71 1.34 -8.36
CA SER A 268 1.46 1.30 -9.10
C SER A 268 1.00 2.70 -9.55
N ALA A 269 1.00 3.69 -8.64
CA ALA A 269 0.68 5.08 -8.98
C ALA A 269 1.63 5.69 -10.02
N LEU A 270 2.95 5.46 -9.89
CA LEU A 270 3.95 5.91 -10.86
C LEU A 270 3.76 5.26 -12.23
N GLN A 271 3.45 3.96 -12.30
CA GLN A 271 3.16 3.27 -13.55
C GLN A 271 1.92 3.88 -14.24
N CYS A 272 0.89 4.26 -13.48
CA CYS A 272 -0.31 4.95 -14.02
C CYS A 272 0.08 6.25 -14.74
N LEU A 273 0.79 7.11 -14.01
CA LEU A 273 1.16 8.44 -14.47
C LEU A 273 2.19 8.36 -15.62
N SER A 274 3.14 7.43 -15.55
CA SER A 274 4.14 7.16 -16.59
C SER A 274 3.52 6.74 -17.92
N ASN A 275 2.39 6.03 -17.89
CA ASN A 275 1.66 5.64 -19.11
C ASN A 275 0.53 6.61 -19.46
N THR A 276 0.53 7.84 -18.91
CA THR A 276 -0.35 8.92 -19.33
C THR A 276 0.34 9.77 -20.41
N PRO A 277 0.02 9.61 -21.71
CA PRO A 277 0.85 10.15 -22.79
C PRO A 277 1.08 11.67 -22.74
N PRO A 278 0.05 12.53 -22.52
CA PRO A 278 0.25 13.98 -22.45
C PRO A 278 1.23 14.40 -21.36
N LEU A 279 1.17 13.75 -20.19
CA LEU A 279 2.04 14.03 -19.06
C LEU A 279 3.47 13.55 -19.33
N THR A 280 3.63 12.31 -19.77
CA THR A 280 4.94 11.73 -20.06
C THR A 280 5.67 12.47 -21.17
N GLU A 281 4.99 12.83 -22.26
CA GLU A 281 5.59 13.59 -23.36
C GLU A 281 6.09 14.95 -22.90
N TYR A 282 5.34 15.63 -22.03
CA TYR A 282 5.73 16.92 -21.44
C TYR A 282 7.06 16.81 -20.65
N PHE A 283 7.25 15.76 -19.86
CA PHE A 283 8.49 15.54 -19.12
C PHE A 283 9.65 15.08 -20.00
N LEU A 284 9.40 14.22 -20.99
CA LEU A 284 10.43 13.74 -21.93
C LEU A 284 10.96 14.87 -22.81
N GLN A 285 10.09 15.79 -23.24
CA GLN A 285 10.48 17.01 -23.98
C GLN A 285 11.16 18.06 -23.09
N SER A 286 11.25 17.82 -21.78
CA SER A 286 11.80 18.74 -20.78
C SER A 286 11.09 20.10 -20.71
N ALA A 287 9.84 20.18 -21.15
CA ALA A 287 9.03 21.40 -21.09
C ALA A 287 8.78 21.87 -19.64
N TYR A 288 8.77 20.94 -18.68
CA TYR A 288 8.61 21.23 -17.25
C TYR A 288 9.65 22.20 -16.69
N LEU A 289 10.88 22.21 -17.24
CA LEU A 289 11.97 23.05 -16.72
C LEU A 289 11.65 24.54 -16.80
N GLU A 290 10.90 24.97 -17.82
CA GLU A 290 10.49 26.36 -18.01
C GLU A 290 9.31 26.75 -17.09
N GLU A 291 8.53 25.77 -16.64
CA GLU A 291 7.31 26.00 -15.87
C GLU A 291 7.48 25.80 -14.35
N LEU A 292 8.62 25.29 -13.89
CA LEU A 292 8.94 25.09 -12.47
C LEU A 292 8.68 26.36 -11.65
N ASN A 293 8.02 26.17 -10.50
CA ASN A 293 7.61 27.24 -9.60
C ASN A 293 8.20 27.07 -8.20
N PHE A 294 9.48 27.45 -8.08
CA PHE A 294 10.24 27.41 -6.82
C PHE A 294 9.68 28.30 -5.70
N THR A 295 8.83 29.27 -6.03
CA THR A 295 8.33 30.30 -5.10
C THR A 295 6.89 30.07 -4.65
N ASN A 296 6.20 29.05 -5.18
CA ASN A 296 4.81 28.80 -4.85
C ASN A 296 4.68 28.41 -3.37
N PRO A 297 3.94 29.15 -2.54
CA PRO A 297 3.78 28.82 -1.12
C PRO A 297 3.03 27.50 -0.88
N LEU A 298 2.32 27.00 -1.89
CA LEU A 298 1.59 25.73 -1.84
C LEU A 298 2.34 24.58 -2.54
N GLY A 299 3.48 24.86 -3.18
CA GLY A 299 4.29 23.85 -3.86
C GLY A 299 5.41 23.28 -2.99
N MET A 300 6.16 22.36 -3.56
CA MET A 300 7.29 21.64 -2.95
C MET A 300 8.62 22.13 -3.52
N LYS A 301 8.67 23.43 -3.86
CA LYS A 301 9.83 24.11 -4.44
C LYS A 301 10.35 23.47 -5.73
N GLY A 302 9.49 22.80 -6.50
CA GLY A 302 9.88 22.10 -7.73
C GLY A 302 10.53 20.74 -7.52
N GLU A 303 10.79 20.33 -6.26
CA GLU A 303 11.57 19.12 -5.97
C GLU A 303 10.80 17.84 -6.30
N ILE A 304 9.47 17.85 -6.17
CA ILE A 304 8.62 16.71 -6.54
C ILE A 304 8.58 16.57 -8.06
N ALA A 305 8.38 17.68 -8.78
CA ALA A 305 8.38 17.67 -10.24
C ALA A 305 9.73 17.24 -10.84
N GLU A 306 10.86 17.67 -10.28
CA GLU A 306 12.19 17.26 -10.70
C GLU A 306 12.43 15.76 -10.45
N ALA A 307 12.13 15.28 -9.24
CA ALA A 307 12.30 13.87 -8.90
C ALA A 307 11.39 12.95 -9.74
N TYR A 308 10.15 13.38 -10.01
CA TYR A 308 9.24 12.68 -10.91
C TYR A 308 9.79 12.63 -12.34
N ALA A 309 10.28 13.76 -12.86
CA ALA A 309 10.84 13.85 -14.21
C ALA A 309 12.02 12.90 -14.40
N ASP A 310 12.90 12.76 -13.39
CA ASP A 310 14.02 11.83 -13.41
C ASP A 310 13.55 10.37 -13.56
N VAL A 311 12.57 9.95 -12.75
CA VAL A 311 11.99 8.60 -12.84
C VAL A 311 11.37 8.36 -14.22
N ILE A 312 10.57 9.29 -14.74
CA ILE A 312 9.95 9.16 -16.07
C ILE A 312 11.00 9.07 -17.17
N LYS A 313 12.04 9.91 -17.15
CA LYS A 313 13.13 9.86 -18.14
C LYS A 313 13.88 8.53 -18.11
N GLN A 314 14.11 7.96 -16.93
CA GLN A 314 14.74 6.64 -16.81
C GLN A 314 13.84 5.52 -17.33
N MET A 315 12.56 5.49 -16.95
CA MET A 315 11.59 4.46 -17.39
C MET A 315 11.38 4.47 -18.91
N TRP A 316 11.43 5.64 -19.54
CA TRP A 316 11.23 5.82 -20.98
C TRP A 316 12.54 5.93 -21.78
N SER A 317 13.70 5.68 -21.16
CA SER A 317 14.99 5.67 -21.85
C SER A 317 15.21 4.44 -22.73
N GLY A 318 14.50 3.34 -22.45
CA GLY A 318 14.75 2.02 -23.04
C GLY A 318 16.04 1.34 -22.57
N ARG A 319 16.77 1.92 -21.61
CA ARG A 319 18.06 1.41 -21.12
C ARG A 319 17.97 0.59 -19.84
N HIS A 320 16.81 0.57 -19.20
CA HIS A 320 16.60 -0.09 -17.92
C HIS A 320 15.43 -1.06 -18.00
N TYR A 321 15.63 -2.28 -17.49
CA TYR A 321 14.52 -3.23 -17.29
C TYR A 321 13.69 -2.83 -16.07
N SER A 322 14.33 -2.26 -15.05
CA SER A 322 13.69 -1.70 -13.86
C SER A 322 14.48 -0.50 -13.31
N VAL A 323 13.75 0.48 -12.77
CA VAL A 323 14.28 1.67 -12.09
C VAL A 323 14.07 1.53 -10.58
N VAL A 324 15.00 2.08 -9.79
CA VAL A 324 14.90 2.12 -8.32
C VAL A 324 14.57 3.56 -7.89
N PRO A 325 13.31 3.91 -7.55
CA PRO A 325 12.87 5.29 -7.34
C PRO A 325 13.24 5.82 -5.93
N ARG A 326 14.50 5.70 -5.50
CA ARG A 326 14.94 6.08 -4.13
C ARG A 326 14.78 7.58 -3.88
N LEU A 327 15.30 8.41 -4.79
CA LEU A 327 15.24 9.87 -4.67
C LEU A 327 13.78 10.34 -4.59
N PHE A 328 12.94 9.83 -5.49
CA PHE A 328 11.51 10.11 -5.49
C PHE A 328 10.83 9.70 -4.17
N LYS A 329 11.04 8.46 -3.69
CA LYS A 329 10.53 7.99 -2.40
C LYS A 329 10.92 8.92 -1.25
N THR A 330 12.17 9.37 -1.23
CA THR A 330 12.65 10.27 -0.18
C THR A 330 12.01 11.65 -0.26
N LYS A 331 11.88 12.23 -1.46
CA LYS A 331 11.21 13.54 -1.64
C LYS A 331 9.73 13.47 -1.26
N VAL A 332 9.03 12.41 -1.66
CA VAL A 332 7.63 12.18 -1.25
C VAL A 332 7.54 12.11 0.28
N GLY A 333 8.38 11.32 0.95
CA GLY A 333 8.37 11.20 2.42
C GLY A 333 8.72 12.50 3.15
N HIS A 334 9.55 13.36 2.56
CA HIS A 334 9.91 14.66 3.12
C HIS A 334 8.72 15.65 3.12
N PHE A 335 7.95 15.71 2.02
CA PHE A 335 6.81 16.63 1.91
C PHE A 335 5.48 16.05 2.41
N ALA A 336 5.35 14.72 2.42
CA ALA A 336 4.19 14.00 2.93
C ALA A 336 4.66 12.89 3.89
N SER A 337 4.85 13.29 5.15
CA SER A 337 5.39 12.43 6.22
C SER A 337 4.62 11.13 6.44
N GLN A 338 3.34 11.05 6.05
CA GLN A 338 2.60 9.79 6.12
C GLN A 338 3.26 8.68 5.27
N PHE A 339 3.92 9.02 4.16
CA PHE A 339 4.59 8.07 3.25
C PHE A 339 6.08 7.82 3.59
N LEU A 340 6.59 8.37 4.70
CA LEU A 340 8.00 8.20 5.10
C LEU A 340 8.32 6.77 5.55
N GLY A 341 7.32 6.09 6.13
CA GLY A 341 7.47 4.75 6.71
C GLY A 341 7.59 3.64 5.67
N TYR A 342 7.60 2.40 6.17
CA TYR A 342 7.48 1.17 5.38
C TYR A 342 6.13 0.50 5.63
N GLN A 343 5.12 1.27 6.03
CA GLN A 343 3.76 0.77 6.16
C GLN A 343 3.11 0.77 4.79
N GLN A 344 2.03 0.01 4.66
CA GLN A 344 1.25 0.00 3.44
C GLN A 344 0.32 1.21 3.42
N HIS A 345 0.18 1.79 2.24
CA HIS A 345 -0.60 3.00 2.02
C HIS A 345 -1.59 2.79 0.89
N ASP A 346 -2.58 3.68 0.83
CA ASP A 346 -3.52 3.70 -0.27
C ASP A 346 -2.88 4.37 -1.49
N SER A 347 -2.87 3.67 -2.63
CA SER A 347 -2.35 4.21 -3.89
C SER A 347 -3.15 5.43 -4.38
N GLN A 348 -4.45 5.53 -4.02
CA GLN A 348 -5.27 6.70 -4.34
C GLN A 348 -4.83 7.93 -3.55
N GLU A 349 -4.49 7.76 -2.27
CA GLU A 349 -4.02 8.85 -1.42
C GLU A 349 -2.71 9.43 -1.96
N LEU A 350 -1.76 8.56 -2.30
CA LEU A 350 -0.52 8.99 -2.93
C LEU A 350 -0.77 9.65 -4.28
N LEU A 351 -1.64 9.08 -5.13
CA LEU A 351 -1.96 9.68 -6.43
C LEU A 351 -2.53 11.09 -6.26
N SER A 352 -3.43 11.30 -5.29
CA SER A 352 -3.98 12.63 -4.98
C SER A 352 -2.88 13.61 -4.56
N PHE A 353 -1.95 13.17 -3.70
CA PHE A 353 -0.77 13.97 -3.32
C PHE A 353 0.12 14.30 -4.52
N LEU A 354 0.37 13.36 -5.42
CA LEU A 354 1.22 13.58 -6.59
C LEU A 354 0.57 14.52 -7.60
N LEU A 355 -0.72 14.38 -7.87
CA LEU A 355 -1.43 15.29 -8.78
C LEU A 355 -1.40 16.73 -8.25
N ASP A 356 -1.65 16.92 -6.96
CA ASP A 356 -1.58 18.24 -6.32
C ASP A 356 -0.14 18.78 -6.28
N GLY A 357 0.83 17.97 -5.86
CA GLY A 357 2.23 18.38 -5.77
C GLY A 357 2.84 18.74 -7.13
N LEU A 358 2.58 17.93 -8.17
CA LEU A 358 2.99 18.25 -9.53
C LEU A 358 2.25 19.48 -10.07
N HIS A 359 0.97 19.66 -9.74
CA HIS A 359 0.22 20.85 -10.11
C HIS A 359 0.87 22.11 -9.54
N GLU A 360 1.15 22.11 -8.24
CA GLU A 360 1.66 23.27 -7.52
C GLU A 360 3.11 23.58 -7.90
N ASP A 361 3.96 22.56 -8.09
CA ASP A 361 5.34 22.73 -8.56
C ASP A 361 5.41 23.26 -10.01
N LEU A 362 4.40 23.00 -10.85
CA LEU A 362 4.34 23.40 -12.26
C LEU A 362 3.26 24.48 -12.51
N ASN A 363 2.79 25.14 -11.46
CA ASN A 363 1.77 26.17 -11.61
C ASN A 363 2.39 27.42 -12.25
N ARG A 364 1.91 27.74 -13.46
CA ARG A 364 2.30 28.92 -14.25
C ARG A 364 1.86 30.22 -13.57
N VAL A 365 0.83 30.17 -12.71
CA VAL A 365 0.38 31.31 -11.92
C VAL A 365 1.34 31.54 -10.75
N LYS A 366 2.05 32.67 -10.76
CA LYS A 366 3.01 33.00 -9.68
C LYS A 366 2.36 33.72 -8.49
N ASN A 367 1.29 34.47 -8.71
CA ASN A 367 0.54 35.16 -7.66
C ASN A 367 -0.92 34.70 -7.64
N LYS A 368 -1.32 34.00 -6.58
CA LYS A 368 -2.67 33.46 -6.40
C LYS A 368 -3.56 34.46 -5.67
N GLU A 369 -4.14 35.40 -6.43
CA GLU A 369 -5.10 36.37 -5.88
C GLU A 369 -6.30 35.65 -5.24
N TYR A 370 -6.77 36.16 -4.10
CA TYR A 370 -8.00 35.69 -3.48
C TYR A 370 -9.20 35.98 -4.39
N ILE A 371 -9.99 34.95 -4.69
CA ILE A 371 -11.20 35.05 -5.49
C ILE A 371 -12.33 34.51 -4.62
N GLU A 372 -13.32 35.36 -4.35
CA GLU A 372 -14.54 34.95 -3.66
C GLU A 372 -15.43 34.17 -4.62
N LEU A 373 -15.70 32.91 -4.29
CA LEU A 373 -16.64 32.08 -5.04
C LEU A 373 -18.08 32.54 -4.77
N ARG A 374 -18.86 32.66 -5.84
CA ARG A 374 -20.26 33.10 -5.78
C ARG A 374 -21.19 31.97 -6.17
N ASP A 375 -22.34 31.93 -5.52
CA ASP A 375 -23.46 31.06 -5.91
C ASP A 375 -23.97 31.48 -7.31
N ALA A 376 -24.68 30.58 -7.98
CA ALA A 376 -25.31 30.89 -9.25
C ALA A 376 -26.33 32.04 -9.11
N ASP A 377 -27.06 32.09 -7.98
CA ASP A 377 -28.07 33.10 -7.66
C ASP A 377 -29.08 33.34 -8.80
N GLY A 378 -29.45 32.27 -9.51
CA GLY A 378 -30.42 32.30 -10.61
C GLY A 378 -29.83 32.65 -11.99
N ARG A 379 -28.51 32.88 -12.10
CA ARG A 379 -27.83 33.04 -13.38
C ARG A 379 -27.81 31.72 -14.17
N PRO A 380 -27.70 31.77 -15.51
CA PRO A 380 -27.59 30.57 -16.34
C PRO A 380 -26.36 29.72 -15.97
N ASP A 381 -26.55 28.40 -15.90
CA ASP A 381 -25.47 27.45 -15.55
C ASP A 381 -24.19 27.66 -16.39
N GLN A 382 -24.34 27.90 -17.70
CA GLN A 382 -23.22 28.12 -18.61
C GLN A 382 -22.35 29.31 -18.19
N GLU A 383 -22.97 30.44 -17.83
CA GLU A 383 -22.24 31.65 -17.43
C GLU A 383 -21.49 31.43 -16.11
N VAL A 384 -22.13 30.77 -15.14
CA VAL A 384 -21.55 30.50 -13.82
C VAL A 384 -20.42 29.49 -13.93
N ALA A 385 -20.56 28.46 -14.78
CA ALA A 385 -19.54 27.47 -15.03
C ALA A 385 -18.32 28.07 -15.75
N GLU A 386 -18.53 28.92 -16.76
CA GLU A 386 -17.45 29.64 -17.45
C GLU A 386 -16.71 30.58 -16.49
N GLU A 387 -17.44 31.31 -15.63
CA GLU A 387 -16.86 32.15 -14.58
C GLU A 387 -16.03 31.31 -13.60
N ALA A 388 -16.57 30.19 -13.11
CA ALA A 388 -15.89 29.30 -12.17
C ALA A 388 -14.61 28.72 -12.79
N TRP A 389 -14.66 28.24 -14.03
CA TRP A 389 -13.49 27.72 -14.73
C TRP A 389 -12.45 28.81 -15.02
N HIS A 390 -12.89 30.01 -15.40
CA HIS A 390 -12.00 31.15 -15.59
C HIS A 390 -11.29 31.53 -14.28
N ASN A 391 -12.03 31.61 -13.17
CA ASN A 391 -11.50 31.89 -11.85
C ASN A 391 -10.53 30.79 -11.36
N HIS A 392 -10.85 29.52 -11.61
CA HIS A 392 -9.95 28.40 -11.35
C HIS A 392 -8.64 28.58 -12.11
N ARG A 393 -8.69 28.83 -13.43
CA ARG A 393 -7.49 29.01 -14.27
C ARG A 393 -6.65 30.23 -13.92
N ARG A 394 -7.25 31.28 -13.34
CA ARG A 394 -6.51 32.45 -12.83
C ARG A 394 -5.62 32.12 -11.64
N ARG A 395 -5.94 31.07 -10.88
CA ARG A 395 -5.15 30.61 -9.73
C ARG A 395 -4.35 29.35 -10.03
N ASN A 396 -4.87 28.51 -10.91
CA ASN A 396 -4.40 27.15 -11.15
C ASN A 396 -4.25 26.92 -12.66
N ASN A 397 -3.01 27.02 -13.16
CA ASN A 397 -2.72 26.81 -14.58
C ASN A 397 -1.43 26.00 -14.71
N SER A 398 -1.52 24.74 -15.11
CA SER A 398 -0.38 23.81 -15.22
C SER A 398 -0.74 22.66 -16.16
N VAL A 399 0.24 21.84 -16.54
CA VAL A 399 0.00 20.59 -17.28
C VAL A 399 -1.01 19.65 -16.59
N ILE A 400 -1.06 19.64 -15.26
CA ILE A 400 -2.02 18.82 -14.50
C ILE A 400 -3.45 19.32 -14.72
N VAL A 401 -3.66 20.63 -14.69
CA VAL A 401 -4.96 21.25 -14.97
C VAL A 401 -5.38 20.99 -16.41
N ASP A 402 -4.45 21.11 -17.36
CA ASP A 402 -4.71 20.87 -18.77
C ASP A 402 -5.11 19.40 -19.05
N THR A 403 -4.53 18.46 -18.31
CA THR A 403 -4.67 17.02 -18.54
C THR A 403 -5.81 16.38 -17.76
N PHE A 404 -5.94 16.70 -16.46
CA PHE A 404 -6.78 15.94 -15.53
C PHE A 404 -7.97 16.72 -14.97
N HIS A 405 -8.02 18.06 -15.10
CA HIS A 405 -9.08 18.83 -14.46
C HIS A 405 -10.37 18.87 -15.31
N GLY A 406 -11.47 18.45 -14.69
CA GLY A 406 -12.85 18.68 -15.16
C GLY A 406 -13.60 19.61 -14.22
N LEU A 407 -14.92 19.71 -14.42
CA LEU A 407 -15.82 20.54 -13.62
C LEU A 407 -17.09 19.75 -13.25
N PHE A 408 -17.48 19.80 -11.97
CA PHE A 408 -18.79 19.38 -11.49
C PHE A 408 -19.74 20.57 -11.44
N LYS A 409 -21.03 20.30 -11.55
CA LYS A 409 -22.10 21.17 -11.04
C LYS A 409 -22.59 20.57 -9.72
N SER A 410 -22.38 21.29 -8.62
CA SER A 410 -22.84 20.91 -7.29
C SER A 410 -24.14 21.62 -6.96
N THR A 411 -25.20 20.88 -6.66
CA THR A 411 -26.49 21.44 -6.26
C THR A 411 -26.79 21.05 -4.81
N LEU A 412 -26.94 22.04 -3.94
CA LEU A 412 -27.29 21.87 -2.54
C LEU A 412 -28.69 22.43 -2.26
N VAL A 413 -29.53 21.69 -1.55
CA VAL A 413 -30.88 22.14 -1.17
C VAL A 413 -31.06 22.08 0.34
N CYS A 414 -31.35 23.24 0.94
CA CYS A 414 -31.64 23.34 2.37
C CYS A 414 -32.96 22.62 2.71
N PRO A 415 -33.01 21.74 3.73
CA PRO A 415 -34.26 21.09 4.12
C PRO A 415 -35.27 22.07 4.74
N GLU A 416 -34.79 23.11 5.43
CA GLU A 416 -35.65 24.05 6.15
C GLU A 416 -36.16 25.20 5.28
N CYS A 417 -35.26 26.02 4.72
CA CYS A 417 -35.65 27.21 3.95
C CYS A 417 -35.80 26.94 2.45
N ARG A 418 -35.50 25.73 1.98
CA ARG A 418 -35.55 25.32 0.56
C ARG A 418 -34.67 26.15 -0.39
N LYS A 419 -33.71 26.94 0.12
CA LYS A 419 -32.67 27.57 -0.72
C LYS A 419 -31.96 26.49 -1.52
N VAL A 420 -31.92 26.70 -2.83
CA VAL A 420 -31.05 25.98 -3.74
C VAL A 420 -29.78 26.80 -3.91
N SER A 421 -28.64 26.16 -3.72
CA SER A 421 -27.31 26.73 -3.95
C SER A 421 -26.63 25.90 -5.03
N VAL A 422 -26.13 26.56 -6.08
CA VAL A 422 -25.49 25.90 -7.22
C VAL A 422 -24.09 26.47 -7.37
N THR A 423 -23.10 25.59 -7.32
CA THR A 423 -21.68 25.92 -7.54
C THR A 423 -21.08 25.03 -8.63
N PHE A 424 -19.97 25.47 -9.20
CA PHE A 424 -19.22 24.72 -10.19
C PHE A 424 -17.80 24.50 -9.69
N ASP A 425 -17.44 23.25 -9.46
CA ASP A 425 -16.27 22.89 -8.66
C ASP A 425 -15.30 22.04 -9.52
N PRO A 426 -14.00 22.42 -9.61
CA PRO A 426 -13.03 21.65 -10.38
C PRO A 426 -12.70 20.33 -9.69
N PHE A 427 -12.40 19.29 -10.45
CA PHE A 427 -11.97 17.99 -9.94
C PHE A 427 -10.82 17.42 -10.78
N CYS A 428 -9.94 16.61 -10.19
CA CYS A 428 -8.85 15.92 -10.89
C CYS A 428 -9.05 14.40 -11.03
N TYR A 429 -10.01 13.81 -10.30
CA TYR A 429 -10.46 12.42 -10.43
C TYR A 429 -11.89 12.26 -9.89
N LEU A 430 -12.58 11.18 -10.27
CA LEU A 430 -13.90 10.80 -9.77
C LEU A 430 -13.75 9.68 -8.74
N SER A 431 -14.27 9.83 -7.53
CA SER A 431 -14.33 8.73 -6.55
C SER A 431 -15.74 8.17 -6.47
N VAL A 432 -16.03 7.16 -7.28
CA VAL A 432 -17.37 6.61 -7.43
C VAL A 432 -17.68 5.59 -6.32
N PRO A 433 -18.85 5.70 -5.66
CA PRO A 433 -19.31 4.69 -4.72
C PRO A 433 -19.66 3.40 -5.45
N LEU A 434 -19.53 2.27 -4.76
CA LEU A 434 -19.98 0.98 -5.24
C LEU A 434 -21.34 0.66 -4.59
N PRO A 435 -22.27 0.00 -5.31
CA PRO A 435 -23.49 -0.50 -4.70
C PRO A 435 -23.16 -1.43 -3.54
N VAL A 436 -23.54 -1.03 -2.33
CA VAL A 436 -23.32 -1.84 -1.13
C VAL A 436 -24.55 -2.71 -0.91
N SER A 437 -24.37 -4.03 -0.92
CA SER A 437 -25.43 -4.93 -0.46
C SER A 437 -25.78 -4.62 0.98
N LYS A 438 -27.08 -4.45 1.26
CA LYS A 438 -27.59 -4.30 2.64
C LYS A 438 -27.44 -5.59 3.44
N ASP A 439 -27.24 -6.71 2.74
CA ASP A 439 -27.10 -8.04 3.31
C ASP A 439 -25.66 -8.58 3.15
N ARG A 440 -25.23 -9.42 4.08
CA ARG A 440 -23.97 -10.18 4.07
C ARG A 440 -24.29 -11.68 4.16
N VAL A 441 -23.43 -12.47 3.53
CA VAL A 441 -23.49 -13.92 3.61
C VAL A 441 -22.63 -14.38 4.78
N MET A 442 -23.16 -15.23 5.65
CA MET A 442 -22.44 -15.83 6.78
C MET A 442 -22.51 -17.35 6.69
N GLU A 443 -21.39 -18.02 6.97
CA GLU A 443 -21.32 -19.47 7.12
C GLU A 443 -21.26 -19.81 8.62
N VAL A 444 -22.14 -20.70 9.07
CA VAL A 444 -22.24 -21.09 10.49
C VAL A 444 -22.41 -22.60 10.64
N PHE A 445 -21.97 -23.15 11.76
CA PHE A 445 -22.13 -24.56 12.11
C PHE A 445 -23.27 -24.74 13.11
N PHE A 446 -24.39 -25.27 12.62
CA PHE A 446 -25.54 -25.61 13.46
C PHE A 446 -25.29 -26.91 14.23
N VAL A 447 -25.41 -26.88 15.55
CA VAL A 447 -25.23 -28.01 16.46
C VAL A 447 -26.57 -28.37 17.08
N SER A 448 -27.10 -29.53 16.71
CA SER A 448 -28.40 -30.02 17.20
C SER A 448 -28.28 -30.64 18.61
N LEU A 449 -29.43 -30.88 19.27
CA LEU A 449 -29.49 -31.63 20.53
C LEU A 449 -29.30 -33.15 20.36
N ASP A 450 -29.39 -33.69 19.14
CA ASP A 450 -29.11 -35.11 18.88
C ASP A 450 -27.60 -35.36 19.01
N PRO A 451 -27.14 -36.15 20.00
CA PRO A 451 -25.73 -36.40 20.25
C PRO A 451 -25.04 -37.24 19.16
N VAL A 452 -25.82 -37.85 18.25
CA VAL A 452 -25.30 -38.63 17.12
C VAL A 452 -25.24 -37.79 15.84
N ALA A 453 -25.99 -36.68 15.79
CA ALA A 453 -25.99 -35.79 14.64
C ALA A 453 -24.69 -34.99 14.58
N LYS A 454 -24.09 -34.95 13.39
CA LYS A 454 -22.92 -34.11 13.13
C LYS A 454 -23.35 -32.64 12.98
N PRO A 455 -22.48 -31.68 13.33
CA PRO A 455 -22.73 -30.27 13.02
C PRO A 455 -23.05 -30.09 11.54
N VAL A 456 -24.03 -29.24 11.24
CA VAL A 456 -24.45 -28.95 9.87
C VAL A 456 -23.98 -27.54 9.51
N GLN A 457 -23.21 -27.42 8.44
CA GLN A 457 -22.77 -26.12 7.93
C GLN A 457 -23.89 -25.50 7.08
N HIS A 458 -24.37 -24.33 7.51
CA HIS A 458 -25.36 -23.52 6.81
C HIS A 458 -24.73 -22.25 6.27
N ARG A 459 -25.17 -21.85 5.07
CA ARG A 459 -24.96 -20.51 4.52
C ARG A 459 -26.23 -19.69 4.67
N LEU A 460 -26.11 -18.50 5.24
CA LEU A 460 -27.21 -17.59 5.58
C LEU A 460 -26.99 -16.22 4.96
N VAL A 461 -28.07 -15.55 4.54
CA VAL A 461 -28.05 -14.15 4.11
C VAL A 461 -28.71 -13.33 5.21
N VAL A 462 -27.97 -12.38 5.79
CA VAL A 462 -28.41 -11.59 6.95
C VAL A 462 -28.10 -10.12 6.74
N PRO A 463 -28.85 -9.18 7.34
CA PRO A 463 -28.57 -7.76 7.21
C PRO A 463 -27.19 -7.39 7.77
N LYS A 464 -26.38 -6.60 7.05
CA LYS A 464 -25.05 -6.15 7.50
C LYS A 464 -25.10 -5.38 8.82
N ALA A 465 -26.08 -4.48 8.94
CA ALA A 465 -26.35 -3.71 10.15
C ALA A 465 -27.27 -4.46 11.14
N GLY A 466 -27.51 -5.75 10.89
CA GLY A 466 -28.35 -6.60 11.72
C GLY A 466 -27.69 -6.97 13.05
N LYS A 467 -28.47 -7.69 13.85
CA LYS A 467 -28.10 -8.24 15.14
C LYS A 467 -27.99 -9.75 15.09
N VAL A 468 -27.37 -10.34 16.11
CA VAL A 468 -27.29 -11.80 16.27
C VAL A 468 -28.67 -12.45 16.26
N PHE A 469 -29.70 -11.74 16.73
CA PHE A 469 -31.09 -12.16 16.57
C PHE A 469 -31.52 -12.41 15.11
N ASP A 470 -31.08 -11.58 14.17
CA ASP A 470 -31.42 -11.73 12.74
C ASP A 470 -30.77 -13.00 12.15
N LEU A 471 -29.54 -13.32 12.58
CA LEU A 471 -28.86 -14.57 12.25
C LEU A 471 -29.61 -15.79 12.78
N CYS A 472 -30.01 -15.74 14.07
CA CYS A 472 -30.81 -16.80 14.67
C CYS A 472 -32.17 -16.95 13.97
N SER A 473 -32.81 -15.84 13.59
CA SER A 473 -34.10 -15.85 12.90
C SER A 473 -33.97 -16.50 11.52
N ALA A 474 -32.95 -16.12 10.74
CA ALA A 474 -32.67 -16.71 9.43
C ALA A 474 -32.36 -18.21 9.49
N LEU A 475 -31.68 -18.67 10.54
CA LEU A 475 -31.42 -20.09 10.75
C LEU A 475 -32.66 -20.84 11.27
N SER A 476 -33.43 -20.21 12.17
CA SER A 476 -34.61 -20.80 12.78
C SER A 476 -35.75 -21.00 11.79
N GLU A 477 -35.88 -20.16 10.75
CA GLU A 477 -36.81 -20.42 9.64
C GLU A 477 -36.58 -21.79 8.97
N MET A 478 -35.36 -22.34 9.06
CA MET A 478 -35.02 -23.66 8.52
C MET A 478 -35.09 -24.79 9.56
N THR A 479 -35.03 -24.50 10.86
CA THR A 479 -34.86 -25.53 11.91
C THR A 479 -35.93 -25.52 13.01
N ASP A 480 -36.66 -24.41 13.19
CA ASP A 480 -37.72 -24.19 14.19
C ASP A 480 -37.28 -24.34 15.66
N VAL A 481 -36.13 -23.75 16.06
CA VAL A 481 -35.59 -23.91 17.43
C VAL A 481 -34.96 -22.63 17.98
N SER A 482 -34.95 -22.50 19.32
CA SER A 482 -34.18 -21.46 20.04
C SER A 482 -32.68 -21.80 20.05
N MET A 483 -31.83 -20.78 20.00
CA MET A 483 -30.41 -20.95 19.69
C MET A 483 -29.48 -20.05 20.51
N VAL A 484 -28.23 -20.48 20.65
CA VAL A 484 -27.11 -19.73 21.23
C VAL A 484 -25.99 -19.68 20.20
N VAL A 485 -25.48 -18.48 19.92
CA VAL A 485 -24.41 -18.24 18.94
C VAL A 485 -23.08 -18.05 19.66
N ALA A 486 -22.04 -18.76 19.24
CA ALA A 486 -20.73 -18.67 19.83
C ALA A 486 -19.61 -18.72 18.78
N ASP A 487 -18.57 -17.93 19.02
CA ASP A 487 -17.28 -18.03 18.34
C ASP A 487 -16.42 -19.06 19.06
N VAL A 488 -15.97 -20.07 18.31
CA VAL A 488 -15.14 -21.18 18.80
C VAL A 488 -13.75 -21.05 18.22
N PHE A 489 -12.76 -20.86 19.08
CA PHE A 489 -11.35 -20.77 18.67
C PHE A 489 -10.47 -21.62 19.56
N ASN A 490 -9.63 -22.48 18.97
CA ASN A 490 -8.72 -23.38 19.69
C ASN A 490 -9.44 -24.25 20.75
N HIS A 491 -10.51 -24.95 20.34
CA HIS A 491 -11.29 -25.90 21.15
C HIS A 491 -12.01 -25.29 22.38
N ARG A 492 -12.22 -23.97 22.41
CA ARG A 492 -12.92 -23.25 23.49
C ARG A 492 -13.89 -22.22 22.94
N PHE A 493 -14.88 -21.84 23.75
CA PHE A 493 -15.70 -20.66 23.46
C PHE A 493 -14.83 -19.42 23.66
N TYR A 494 -14.49 -18.75 22.56
CA TYR A 494 -13.81 -17.46 22.62
C TYR A 494 -14.81 -16.38 23.04
N LYS A 495 -16.02 -16.44 22.46
CA LYS A 495 -17.12 -15.54 22.81
C LYS A 495 -18.48 -16.23 22.62
N ILE A 496 -19.39 -15.99 23.55
CA ILE A 496 -20.82 -16.31 23.38
C ILE A 496 -21.54 -14.99 23.18
N TYR A 497 -22.31 -14.86 22.10
CA TYR A 497 -22.95 -13.60 21.74
C TYR A 497 -24.36 -13.50 22.31
N HIS A 498 -24.72 -12.30 22.75
CA HIS A 498 -26.11 -11.97 23.06
C HIS A 498 -26.90 -11.62 21.79
N ALA A 499 -28.22 -11.87 21.82
CA ALA A 499 -29.09 -11.67 20.67
C ALA A 499 -29.16 -10.20 20.18
N ASP A 500 -28.88 -9.24 21.05
CA ASP A 500 -28.90 -7.81 20.77
C ASP A 500 -27.57 -7.24 20.22
N GLU A 501 -26.49 -8.04 20.27
CA GLU A 501 -25.19 -7.66 19.73
C GLU A 501 -25.24 -7.54 18.19
N SER A 502 -24.41 -6.64 17.65
CA SER A 502 -24.33 -6.41 16.21
C SER A 502 -23.58 -7.54 15.50
N LEU A 503 -24.06 -7.93 14.32
CA LEU A 503 -23.36 -8.87 13.43
C LEU A 503 -22.01 -8.34 12.94
N SER A 504 -21.78 -7.02 13.00
CA SER A 504 -20.47 -6.42 12.69
C SER A 504 -19.35 -6.85 13.65
N CYS A 505 -19.70 -7.42 14.82
CA CYS A 505 -18.75 -7.99 15.78
C CYS A 505 -18.30 -9.42 15.42
N ILE A 506 -18.83 -10.00 14.35
CA ILE A 506 -18.46 -11.33 13.83
C ILE A 506 -17.68 -11.16 12.53
N LEU A 507 -16.42 -11.59 12.51
CA LEU A 507 -15.53 -11.49 11.36
C LEU A 507 -15.74 -12.69 10.42
N ASP A 508 -15.41 -12.53 9.13
CA ASP A 508 -15.58 -13.61 8.13
C ASP A 508 -14.68 -14.84 8.37
N ARG A 509 -13.65 -14.68 9.21
CA ARG A 509 -12.70 -15.73 9.58
C ARG A 509 -13.06 -16.49 10.85
N ASP A 510 -14.09 -16.04 11.56
CA ASP A 510 -14.47 -16.61 12.86
C ASP A 510 -15.27 -17.89 12.62
N ASP A 511 -14.97 -18.94 13.38
CA ASP A 511 -15.69 -20.21 13.30
C ASP A 511 -16.92 -20.14 14.21
N ILE A 512 -18.05 -19.75 13.61
CA ILE A 512 -19.30 -19.52 14.33
C ILE A 512 -20.13 -20.80 14.45
N PHE A 513 -20.36 -21.22 15.68
CA PHE A 513 -21.22 -22.34 16.03
C PHE A 513 -22.54 -21.83 16.62
N VAL A 514 -23.64 -22.40 16.15
CA VAL A 514 -24.99 -22.09 16.63
C VAL A 514 -25.58 -23.33 17.28
N TYR A 515 -25.66 -23.31 18.60
CA TYR A 515 -26.14 -24.42 19.42
C TYR A 515 -27.62 -24.28 19.69
N VAL A 516 -28.36 -25.38 19.62
CA VAL A 516 -29.74 -25.40 20.09
C VAL A 516 -29.78 -25.17 21.61
N LYS A 517 -30.62 -24.22 22.04
CA LYS A 517 -30.85 -23.92 23.46
C LYS A 517 -31.78 -25.00 24.06
N PRO A 518 -31.40 -25.65 25.18
CA PRO A 518 -32.33 -26.49 25.95
C PRO A 518 -33.49 -25.64 26.51
N GLU A 519 -34.70 -26.22 26.64
CA GLU A 519 -35.94 -25.49 27.01
C GLU A 519 -35.83 -24.68 28.31
N GLU A 520 -36.67 -23.64 28.44
CA GLU A 520 -36.70 -22.76 29.61
C GLU A 520 -37.20 -23.46 30.89
N GLY A 521 -36.27 -24.08 31.62
CA GLY A 521 -36.41 -24.52 33.01
C GLY A 521 -35.54 -23.71 33.99
N ASP A 522 -35.52 -24.08 35.28
CA ASP A 522 -34.60 -23.52 36.30
C ASP A 522 -33.19 -24.15 36.16
N GLU A 523 -32.65 -24.09 34.94
CA GLU A 523 -31.37 -24.68 34.54
C GLU A 523 -30.37 -23.59 34.15
N VAL A 524 -29.09 -23.85 34.41
CA VAL A 524 -27.95 -23.00 34.03
C VAL A 524 -27.22 -23.68 32.86
N VAL A 525 -26.94 -22.91 31.81
CA VAL A 525 -26.14 -23.41 30.68
C VAL A 525 -24.66 -23.25 31.03
N LEU A 526 -23.92 -24.37 31.00
CA LEU A 526 -22.49 -24.44 31.24
C LEU A 526 -21.75 -24.86 29.96
N ALA A 527 -20.56 -24.31 29.77
CA ALA A 527 -19.64 -24.79 28.75
C ALA A 527 -19.07 -26.15 29.16
N LEU A 528 -19.01 -27.09 28.21
CA LEU A 528 -18.38 -28.39 28.38
C LEU A 528 -17.16 -28.52 27.47
N TYR A 529 -16.01 -28.78 28.09
CA TYR A 529 -14.73 -28.91 27.42
C TYR A 529 -14.18 -30.34 27.50
N LEU A 530 -13.54 -30.82 26.43
CA LEU A 530 -12.79 -32.06 26.44
C LEU A 530 -11.31 -31.74 26.64
N ARG A 531 -10.69 -32.39 27.62
CA ARG A 531 -9.28 -32.21 27.96
C ARG A 531 -8.54 -33.52 27.93
N GLU A 532 -7.31 -33.51 27.45
CA GLU A 532 -6.38 -34.64 27.52
C GLU A 532 -5.37 -34.36 28.63
N ARG A 533 -5.09 -35.36 29.47
CA ARG A 533 -4.10 -35.25 30.55
C ARG A 533 -2.69 -35.48 30.01
N SER A 534 -1.75 -34.62 30.35
CA SER A 534 -0.34 -34.79 29.98
C SER A 534 0.29 -35.98 30.72
N HIS A 535 1.07 -36.79 30.01
CA HIS A 535 1.85 -37.89 30.61
C HIS A 535 3.07 -37.42 31.41
N TYR A 536 3.47 -36.15 31.30
CA TYR A 536 4.63 -35.64 32.01
C TYR A 536 4.25 -35.20 33.43
N ARG A 537 4.69 -35.98 34.42
CA ARG A 537 4.94 -35.44 35.76
C ARG A 537 6.21 -34.59 35.66
N ASP A 538 6.07 -33.27 35.71
CA ASP A 538 7.21 -32.41 35.98
C ASP A 538 7.80 -32.81 37.33
N SER A 539 8.96 -33.47 37.29
CA SER A 539 9.63 -34.00 38.47
C SER A 539 10.35 -32.89 39.26
N GLY A 540 9.91 -31.63 39.13
CA GLY A 540 10.60 -30.45 39.66
C GLY A 540 9.74 -29.45 40.42
N SER A 541 8.41 -29.58 40.47
CA SER A 541 7.56 -28.67 41.24
C SER A 541 6.59 -29.44 42.12
N GLY A 542 6.59 -29.15 43.42
CA GLY A 542 5.74 -29.78 44.43
C GLY A 542 4.24 -29.47 44.33
N SER A 543 3.75 -29.05 43.16
CA SER A 543 2.33 -28.85 42.87
C SER A 543 1.76 -30.04 42.09
N SER A 544 0.72 -30.66 42.63
CA SER A 544 0.05 -31.84 42.08
C SER A 544 -0.89 -31.54 40.90
N SER A 545 -0.52 -30.65 39.98
CA SER A 545 -1.33 -30.33 38.80
C SER A 545 -0.75 -30.98 37.54
N CYS A 546 -1.40 -32.05 37.06
CA CYS A 546 -1.18 -32.60 35.74
C CYS A 546 -1.58 -31.56 34.68
N GLY A 547 -0.69 -31.23 33.73
CA GLY A 547 -1.01 -30.34 32.61
C GLY A 547 -2.14 -30.94 31.75
N THR A 548 -3.06 -30.11 31.24
CA THR A 548 -4.16 -30.56 30.38
C THR A 548 -4.23 -29.76 29.09
N SER A 549 -4.55 -30.42 27.97
CA SER A 549 -4.72 -29.78 26.66
C SER A 549 -6.15 -29.98 26.15
N LEU A 550 -6.77 -28.93 25.61
CA LEU A 550 -8.12 -29.01 25.03
C LEU A 550 -8.10 -29.70 23.67
N PHE A 551 -9.19 -30.40 23.32
CA PHE A 551 -9.39 -30.97 21.98
C PHE A 551 -10.88 -31.06 21.64
N GLY A 552 -11.19 -31.27 20.35
CA GLY A 552 -12.57 -31.42 19.87
C GLY A 552 -13.38 -30.11 19.90
N HIS A 553 -14.70 -30.23 19.71
CA HIS A 553 -15.62 -29.10 19.74
C HIS A 553 -16.17 -28.87 21.16
N PRO A 554 -16.19 -27.63 21.67
CA PRO A 554 -16.84 -27.33 22.93
C PRO A 554 -18.36 -27.51 22.78
N LEU A 555 -19.01 -27.93 23.86
CA LEU A 555 -20.46 -28.17 23.90
C LEU A 555 -21.13 -27.28 24.94
N LEU A 556 -22.42 -27.03 24.77
CA LEU A 556 -23.26 -26.40 25.80
C LEU A 556 -24.12 -27.47 26.47
N MET A 557 -24.19 -27.42 27.80
CA MET A 557 -24.98 -28.34 28.61
C MET A 557 -25.84 -27.55 29.59
N ALA A 558 -27.14 -27.83 29.63
CA ALA A 558 -28.01 -27.32 30.68
C ALA A 558 -27.92 -28.21 31.93
N VAL A 559 -27.78 -27.57 33.10
CA VAL A 559 -27.66 -28.24 34.40
C VAL A 559 -28.60 -27.58 35.40
N PRO A 560 -29.36 -28.32 36.22
CA PRO A 560 -30.25 -27.75 37.23
C PRO A 560 -29.51 -26.82 38.20
N ARG A 561 -30.07 -25.63 38.44
CA ARG A 561 -29.42 -24.55 39.23
C ARG A 561 -29.06 -24.97 40.66
N VAL A 562 -29.77 -25.94 41.23
CA VAL A 562 -29.58 -26.49 42.57
C VAL A 562 -28.27 -27.30 42.71
N GLN A 563 -27.62 -27.66 41.60
CA GLN A 563 -26.44 -28.54 41.56
C GLN A 563 -25.14 -27.83 41.11
N CYS A 564 -25.16 -26.52 40.85
CA CYS A 564 -24.01 -25.82 40.29
C CYS A 564 -23.02 -25.33 41.36
N SER A 565 -21.75 -25.70 41.18
CA SER A 565 -20.60 -25.07 41.84
C SER A 565 -20.34 -23.67 41.25
N PRO A 566 -19.52 -22.80 41.86
CA PRO A 566 -19.23 -21.46 41.31
C PRO A 566 -18.39 -21.47 40.02
N GLN A 567 -17.94 -22.62 39.53
CA GLN A 567 -17.17 -22.71 38.28
C GLN A 567 -18.08 -22.62 37.04
N PRO A 568 -17.73 -21.78 36.04
CA PRO A 568 -18.61 -21.50 34.90
C PRO A 568 -18.56 -22.57 33.79
N TYR A 569 -17.88 -23.70 34.00
CA TYR A 569 -17.73 -24.76 33.00
C TYR A 569 -17.57 -26.15 33.62
N VAL A 570 -17.79 -27.18 32.81
CA VAL A 570 -17.49 -28.59 33.09
C VAL A 570 -16.38 -29.04 32.14
N ALA A 571 -15.43 -29.83 32.61
CA ALA A 571 -14.41 -30.43 31.75
C ALA A 571 -14.35 -31.94 31.94
N ILE A 572 -14.26 -32.67 30.83
CA ILE A 572 -14.06 -34.12 30.82
C ILE A 572 -12.58 -34.38 30.56
N ASP A 573 -11.89 -34.92 31.56
CA ASP A 573 -10.49 -35.30 31.41
C ASP A 573 -10.37 -36.73 30.85
N TRP A 574 -9.73 -36.83 29.71
CA TRP A 574 -9.38 -38.07 29.05
C TRP A 574 -7.96 -38.46 29.40
N ASP A 575 -7.79 -39.74 29.72
CA ASP A 575 -6.49 -40.39 29.71
C ASP A 575 -6.01 -40.55 28.24
N PRO A 576 -4.74 -40.26 27.91
CA PRO A 576 -4.26 -40.31 26.52
C PRO A 576 -4.40 -41.67 25.86
N ASP A 577 -4.19 -42.77 26.59
CA ASP A 577 -4.37 -44.12 26.04
C ASP A 577 -5.85 -44.38 25.71
N MET A 578 -6.75 -43.84 26.52
CA MET A 578 -8.19 -43.91 26.27
C MET A 578 -8.60 -43.04 25.08
N LYS A 579 -8.08 -41.82 24.96
CA LYS A 579 -8.33 -40.94 23.80
C LYS A 579 -7.86 -41.61 22.51
N LYS A 580 -6.63 -42.14 22.48
CA LYS A 580 -6.06 -42.83 21.32
C LYS A 580 -6.87 -44.04 20.87
N LYS A 581 -7.51 -44.75 21.81
CA LYS A 581 -8.29 -45.96 21.52
C LYS A 581 -9.75 -45.67 21.16
N CYS A 582 -10.36 -44.68 21.80
CA CYS A 582 -11.80 -44.48 21.80
C CYS A 582 -12.26 -43.18 21.11
N TYR A 583 -11.34 -42.24 20.85
CA TYR A 583 -11.65 -40.96 20.21
C TYR A 583 -11.04 -40.91 18.80
N ASN A 584 -11.89 -40.72 17.80
CA ASN A 584 -11.46 -40.56 16.42
C ASN A 584 -11.58 -39.08 16.04
N GLU A 585 -10.45 -38.36 16.08
CA GLU A 585 -10.37 -36.93 15.77
C GLU A 585 -10.97 -36.61 14.39
N ASN A 586 -10.63 -37.40 13.37
CA ASN A 586 -11.14 -37.23 12.01
C ASN A 586 -12.66 -37.42 11.89
N GLU A 587 -13.29 -38.22 12.75
CA GLU A 587 -14.75 -38.36 12.75
C GLU A 587 -15.42 -37.28 13.60
N ALA A 588 -14.79 -36.84 14.69
CA ALA A 588 -15.31 -35.83 15.60
C ALA A 588 -15.33 -34.43 15.00
N GLU A 589 -14.44 -34.15 14.04
CA GLU A 589 -14.35 -32.86 13.34
C GLU A 589 -15.18 -32.80 12.05
N LYS A 590 -15.81 -33.92 11.64
CA LYS A 590 -16.66 -33.94 10.44
C LYS A 590 -17.95 -33.18 10.66
N TYR A 591 -18.31 -32.39 9.67
CA TYR A 591 -19.60 -31.71 9.54
C TYR A 591 -20.29 -32.09 8.23
N VAL A 592 -21.60 -31.83 8.15
CA VAL A 592 -22.44 -32.05 6.96
C VAL A 592 -22.75 -30.72 6.32
N LYS A 593 -22.70 -30.62 4.98
CA LYS A 593 -23.09 -29.39 4.28
C LYS A 593 -24.60 -29.39 4.05
N HIS A 594 -25.28 -28.33 4.46
CA HIS A 594 -26.69 -28.12 4.15
C HIS A 594 -26.88 -27.79 2.65
N GLN A 595 -28.08 -27.98 2.10
CA GLN A 595 -28.41 -27.63 0.72
C GLN A 595 -28.15 -26.14 0.40
N SER A 596 -28.21 -25.26 1.41
CA SER A 596 -27.87 -23.83 1.25
C SER A 596 -26.41 -23.57 0.86
N MET A 597 -25.52 -24.56 1.04
CA MET A 597 -24.12 -24.49 0.60
C MET A 597 -23.94 -24.74 -0.90
N GLU A 598 -24.93 -25.34 -1.58
CA GLU A 598 -24.84 -25.72 -3.00
C GLU A 598 -25.16 -24.56 -3.95
N VAL A 599 -25.77 -23.48 -3.45
CA VAL A 599 -26.01 -22.28 -4.26
C VAL A 599 -24.66 -21.60 -4.52
N PRO A 600 -24.21 -21.48 -5.79
CA PRO A 600 -22.99 -20.76 -6.11
C PRO A 600 -23.12 -19.35 -5.58
N HIS A 601 -22.06 -18.84 -4.96
CA HIS A 601 -21.94 -17.41 -4.72
C HIS A 601 -21.97 -16.75 -6.10
N GLN A 602 -23.12 -16.23 -6.52
CA GLN A 602 -23.20 -15.41 -7.73
C GLN A 602 -22.32 -14.20 -7.41
N GLN A 603 -21.11 -14.17 -7.97
CA GLN A 603 -20.26 -13.00 -7.90
C GLN A 603 -21.07 -11.84 -8.47
N THR A 604 -21.53 -10.99 -7.57
CA THR A 604 -22.27 -9.79 -7.94
C THR A 604 -21.35 -9.00 -8.86
N THR A 605 -21.80 -8.75 -10.07
CA THR A 605 -21.10 -7.91 -11.05
C THR A 605 -21.93 -6.66 -11.21
N VAL A 606 -21.28 -5.50 -11.15
CA VAL A 606 -21.93 -4.19 -11.32
C VAL A 606 -21.28 -3.48 -12.47
N GLN A 607 -22.06 -2.81 -13.31
CA GLN A 607 -21.52 -2.02 -14.41
C GLN A 607 -20.91 -0.71 -13.88
N LEU A 608 -19.77 -0.27 -14.42
CA LEU A 608 -19.17 1.02 -14.07
C LEU A 608 -20.15 2.19 -14.23
N GLN A 609 -21.03 2.10 -15.22
CA GLN A 609 -22.07 3.09 -15.48
C GLN A 609 -23.03 3.24 -14.28
N GLU A 610 -23.39 2.15 -13.60
CA GLU A 610 -24.22 2.19 -12.39
C GLU A 610 -23.50 2.91 -11.24
N CYS A 611 -22.19 2.72 -11.10
CA CYS A 611 -21.38 3.43 -10.10
C CYS A 611 -21.32 4.94 -10.37
N ILE A 612 -21.21 5.34 -11.65
CA ILE A 612 -21.24 6.75 -12.06
C ILE A 612 -22.64 7.34 -11.84
N GLU A 613 -23.69 6.60 -12.16
CA GLU A 613 -25.07 7.02 -11.89
C GLU A 613 -25.28 7.24 -10.40
N LEU A 614 -24.87 6.28 -9.55
CA LEU A 614 -24.92 6.40 -8.09
C LEU A 614 -24.16 7.63 -7.61
N PHE A 615 -22.97 7.93 -8.15
CA PHE A 615 -22.21 9.14 -7.84
C PHE A 615 -22.98 10.45 -8.13
N THR A 616 -23.86 10.44 -9.14
CA THR A 616 -24.66 11.60 -9.54
C THR A 616 -26.07 11.64 -8.94
N THR A 617 -26.44 10.64 -8.13
CA THR A 617 -27.71 10.64 -7.41
C THR A 617 -27.75 11.70 -6.32
N VAL A 618 -28.96 12.11 -5.93
CA VAL A 618 -29.16 13.02 -4.81
C VAL A 618 -28.91 12.26 -3.51
N GLU A 619 -28.00 12.76 -2.69
CA GLU A 619 -27.68 12.23 -1.36
C GLU A 619 -28.01 13.27 -0.28
N ILE A 620 -28.23 12.81 0.96
CA ILE A 620 -28.32 13.69 2.13
C ILE A 620 -26.92 13.76 2.74
N LEU A 621 -26.45 14.96 3.07
CA LEU A 621 -25.16 15.14 3.73
C LEU A 621 -25.12 14.43 5.09
N GLU A 622 -23.98 13.84 5.41
CA GLU A 622 -23.68 13.18 6.68
C GLU A 622 -23.67 14.18 7.84
N GLU A 623 -23.90 13.68 9.07
CA GLU A 623 -23.95 14.52 10.28
C GLU A 623 -22.61 15.17 10.60
N GLU A 624 -21.51 14.52 10.20
CA GLU A 624 -20.14 14.96 10.38
C GLU A 624 -19.77 16.11 9.42
N ASN A 625 -20.44 16.21 8.27
CA ASN A 625 -20.13 17.16 7.19
C ASN A 625 -21.35 17.98 6.74
N PRO A 626 -22.01 18.73 7.64
CA PRO A 626 -23.22 19.49 7.30
C PRO A 626 -22.88 20.77 6.51
N TRP A 627 -23.83 21.24 5.70
CA TRP A 627 -23.66 22.47 4.92
C TRP A 627 -24.16 23.70 5.68
N TYR A 628 -23.36 24.78 5.70
CA TYR A 628 -23.79 26.04 6.28
C TYR A 628 -24.77 26.78 5.37
N CYS A 629 -26.03 26.89 5.80
CA CYS A 629 -27.05 27.62 5.05
C CYS A 629 -26.96 29.13 5.34
N PRO A 630 -26.73 29.99 4.32
CA PRO A 630 -26.60 31.43 4.54
C PRO A 630 -27.94 32.11 4.90
N ILE A 631 -29.08 31.52 4.56
CA ILE A 631 -30.41 32.03 4.94
C ILE A 631 -30.76 31.65 6.38
N CYS A 632 -30.63 30.37 6.73
CA CYS A 632 -30.93 29.90 8.10
C CYS A 632 -29.85 30.29 9.11
N LYS A 633 -28.64 30.67 8.63
CA LYS A 633 -27.46 30.97 9.43
C LYS A 633 -27.08 29.84 10.41
N LYS A 634 -27.23 28.59 9.96
CA LYS A 634 -26.85 27.38 10.70
C LYS A 634 -26.50 26.26 9.75
N HIS A 635 -25.76 25.28 10.27
CA HIS A 635 -25.43 24.05 9.57
C HIS A 635 -26.69 23.18 9.41
N GLN A 636 -26.84 22.58 8.22
CA GLN A 636 -28.00 21.81 7.81
C GLN A 636 -27.55 20.53 7.11
N LEU A 637 -28.31 19.46 7.30
CA LEU A 637 -28.20 18.24 6.50
C LEU A 637 -28.90 18.48 5.15
N ALA A 638 -28.26 19.28 4.31
CA ALA A 638 -28.73 19.58 2.97
C ALA A 638 -28.69 18.33 2.09
N THR A 639 -29.58 18.27 1.10
CA THR A 639 -29.40 17.30 0.01
C THR A 639 -28.36 17.84 -0.96
N LYS A 640 -27.40 17.01 -1.36
CA LYS A 640 -26.37 17.31 -2.34
C LYS A 640 -26.59 16.46 -3.59
N LYS A 641 -26.39 17.06 -4.76
CA LYS A 641 -26.34 16.37 -6.04
C LYS A 641 -25.13 16.86 -6.81
N LEU A 642 -24.37 15.93 -7.39
CA LEU A 642 -23.27 16.24 -8.30
C LEU A 642 -23.67 15.87 -9.72
N ASP A 643 -23.52 16.80 -10.65
CA ASP A 643 -23.67 16.55 -12.09
C ASP A 643 -22.33 16.76 -12.79
N LEU A 644 -21.97 15.88 -13.72
CA LEU A 644 -20.76 16.04 -14.54
C LEU A 644 -20.99 17.19 -15.54
N TRP A 645 -20.22 18.27 -15.43
CA TRP A 645 -20.36 19.45 -16.29
C TRP A 645 -19.35 19.49 -17.44
N SER A 646 -18.07 19.28 -17.14
CA SER A 646 -17.03 19.10 -18.15
C SER A 646 -16.04 18.03 -17.71
N LEU A 647 -15.56 17.24 -18.67
CA LEU A 647 -14.65 16.12 -18.43
C LEU A 647 -13.25 16.41 -18.99
N PRO A 648 -12.20 15.97 -18.28
CA PRO A 648 -10.80 16.21 -18.67
C PRO A 648 -10.38 15.42 -19.91
N GLU A 649 -9.18 15.71 -20.42
CA GLU A 649 -8.53 14.89 -21.45
C GLU A 649 -8.21 13.49 -20.92
N VAL A 650 -7.72 13.39 -19.69
CA VAL A 650 -7.49 12.11 -19.00
C VAL A 650 -8.37 12.06 -17.77
N LEU A 651 -9.37 11.17 -17.80
CA LEU A 651 -10.31 10.94 -16.72
C LEU A 651 -9.80 9.80 -15.82
N ILE A 652 -9.60 10.11 -14.55
CA ILE A 652 -9.25 9.12 -13.52
C ILE A 652 -10.53 8.78 -12.75
N ILE A 653 -10.87 7.50 -12.67
CA ILE A 653 -11.99 6.98 -11.88
C ILE A 653 -11.46 6.06 -10.79
N HIS A 654 -11.66 6.45 -9.54
CA HIS A 654 -11.39 5.69 -8.34
C HIS A 654 -12.66 4.94 -7.90
N LEU A 655 -12.55 3.62 -7.75
CA LEU A 655 -13.61 2.78 -7.20
C LEU A 655 -13.49 2.75 -5.67
N LYS A 656 -14.44 3.34 -4.94
CA LYS A 656 -14.43 3.39 -3.47
C LYS A 656 -14.68 2.01 -2.86
N ARG A 657 -13.66 1.15 -2.88
CA ARG A 657 -13.72 -0.23 -2.36
C ARG A 657 -13.56 -0.31 -0.86
N PHE A 658 -12.83 0.62 -0.25
CA PHE A 658 -12.55 0.58 1.18
C PHE A 658 -13.61 1.38 1.94
N SER A 659 -14.24 0.72 2.91
CA SER A 659 -15.10 1.35 3.90
C SER A 659 -14.45 1.22 5.26
N TYR A 660 -14.36 2.34 5.98
CA TYR A 660 -13.81 2.40 7.32
C TYR A 660 -14.96 2.53 8.30
N THR A 661 -15.15 1.51 9.14
CA THR A 661 -15.98 1.64 10.34
C THR A 661 -15.08 1.78 11.56
N LYS A 662 -15.65 2.16 12.71
CA LYS A 662 -14.90 2.31 13.97
C LYS A 662 -14.16 1.03 14.40
N TYR A 663 -14.60 -0.14 13.93
CA TYR A 663 -14.10 -1.44 14.39
C TYR A 663 -13.58 -2.35 13.26
N SER A 664 -13.85 -2.03 11.98
CA SER A 664 -13.44 -2.84 10.85
C SER A 664 -13.08 -2.00 9.62
N ARG A 665 -12.10 -2.49 8.86
CA ARG A 665 -11.83 -2.05 7.49
C ARG A 665 -12.42 -3.11 6.56
N GLU A 666 -13.47 -2.77 5.83
CA GLU A 666 -14.08 -3.68 4.86
C GLU A 666 -13.60 -3.29 3.45
N LYS A 667 -13.28 -4.29 2.64
CA LYS A 667 -13.03 -4.11 1.20
C LYS A 667 -14.16 -4.75 0.41
N LEU A 668 -14.74 -3.97 -0.50
CA LEU A 668 -15.71 -4.46 -1.46
C LEU A 668 -14.98 -5.17 -2.61
N ASP A 669 -15.07 -6.50 -2.64
CA ASP A 669 -14.48 -7.35 -3.69
C ASP A 669 -15.45 -7.64 -4.86
N ILE A 670 -16.48 -6.80 -5.02
CA ILE A 670 -17.39 -6.80 -6.16
C ILE A 670 -16.65 -6.63 -7.49
N ILE A 671 -17.00 -7.41 -8.51
CA ILE A 671 -16.48 -7.18 -9.86
C ILE A 671 -17.20 -5.97 -10.43
N VAL A 672 -16.44 -4.92 -10.74
CA VAL A 672 -16.96 -3.78 -11.50
C VAL A 672 -16.61 -4.04 -12.95
N ASP A 673 -17.62 -4.26 -13.78
CA ASP A 673 -17.45 -4.41 -15.22
C ASP A 673 -17.25 -3.02 -15.83
N PHE A 674 -16.03 -2.75 -16.29
CA PHE A 674 -15.65 -1.49 -16.90
C PHE A 674 -15.19 -1.73 -18.35
N PRO A 675 -15.71 -0.96 -19.33
CA PRO A 675 -15.37 -1.19 -20.72
C PRO A 675 -13.99 -0.59 -21.05
N LEU A 676 -13.22 -1.26 -21.93
CA LEU A 676 -11.98 -0.69 -22.48
C LEU A 676 -12.23 0.56 -23.34
N ARG A 677 -13.45 0.73 -23.84
CA ARG A 677 -13.94 1.94 -24.50
C ARG A 677 -15.18 2.43 -23.77
N LEU A 678 -15.01 3.50 -23.00
CA LEU A 678 -16.07 4.06 -22.19
C LEU A 678 -16.74 5.21 -22.93
N VAL A 679 -18.06 5.21 -22.95
CA VAL A 679 -18.87 6.27 -23.55
C VAL A 679 -19.60 6.97 -22.41
N ILE A 680 -19.26 8.23 -22.14
CA ILE A 680 -19.89 9.02 -21.07
C ILE A 680 -20.70 10.16 -21.68
N SER A 681 -21.96 10.28 -21.24
CA SER A 681 -22.82 11.42 -21.52
C SER A 681 -22.82 12.38 -20.32
N TYR A 682 -22.80 13.69 -20.58
CA TYR A 682 -22.80 14.72 -19.54
C TYR A 682 -23.57 15.97 -20.01
N PHE A 683 -23.81 16.92 -19.09
CA PHE A 683 -24.90 17.90 -19.19
C PHE A 683 -24.81 18.91 -20.36
N VAL A 684 -23.60 19.23 -20.85
CA VAL A 684 -23.34 20.42 -21.70
C VAL A 684 -23.24 20.12 -23.20
N CYS A 685 -23.48 18.88 -23.64
CA CYS A 685 -23.49 18.41 -25.05
C CYS A 685 -22.20 17.69 -25.53
N HIS A 686 -22.46 16.68 -26.38
CA HIS A 686 -21.63 15.60 -26.95
C HIS A 686 -21.26 14.46 -26.01
N THR A 687 -21.73 13.27 -26.38
CA THR A 687 -21.21 11.97 -25.96
C THR A 687 -19.71 11.93 -26.16
N LEU A 688 -18.94 11.81 -25.07
CA LEU A 688 -17.50 11.66 -25.16
C LEU A 688 -17.14 10.17 -25.13
N SER A 689 -16.25 9.80 -26.03
CA SER A 689 -15.66 8.46 -26.05
C SER A 689 -14.27 8.53 -25.43
N TYR A 690 -14.01 7.64 -24.49
CA TYR A 690 -12.75 7.47 -23.80
C TYR A 690 -12.21 6.06 -24.09
N VAL A 691 -10.89 5.95 -24.18
CA VAL A 691 -10.18 4.67 -24.29
C VAL A 691 -9.43 4.44 -22.99
N LEU A 692 -9.60 3.25 -22.41
CA LEU A 692 -8.87 2.84 -21.22
C LEU A 692 -7.41 2.65 -21.60
N ASN A 693 -6.53 3.39 -20.94
CA ASN A 693 -5.09 3.29 -21.12
C ASN A 693 -4.43 2.53 -19.98
N PHE A 694 -5.04 2.51 -18.79
CA PHE A 694 -4.39 1.97 -17.61
C PHE A 694 -5.40 1.57 -16.52
N VAL A 695 -5.08 0.50 -15.78
CA VAL A 695 -5.83 -0.01 -14.61
C VAL A 695 -4.85 -0.46 -13.52
N PRO A 696 -4.66 0.27 -12.41
CA PRO A 696 -4.01 -0.32 -11.24
C PRO A 696 -4.92 -1.36 -10.59
N THR A 697 -4.30 -2.45 -10.17
CA THR A 697 -4.92 -3.59 -9.50
C THR A 697 -4.39 -3.76 -8.08
N HIS A 698 -5.27 -3.78 -7.10
CA HIS A 698 -4.96 -3.97 -5.69
C HIS A 698 -5.38 -5.39 -5.25
N PHE A 699 -4.43 -6.30 -5.00
CA PHE A 699 -4.71 -7.66 -4.54
C PHE A 699 -4.78 -7.74 -3.01
N SER A 700 -5.89 -8.23 -2.47
CA SER A 700 -6.13 -8.32 -1.02
C SER A 700 -6.16 -9.77 -0.57
N ALA A 701 -4.97 -10.29 -0.30
CA ALA A 701 -4.75 -11.37 0.67
C ALA A 701 -3.43 -11.15 1.41
N LEU A 702 -2.43 -10.56 0.75
CA LEU A 702 -1.08 -10.27 1.27
C LEU A 702 -0.48 -8.96 0.70
N SER A 703 -1.34 -8.01 0.32
CA SER A 703 -1.01 -6.60 0.07
C SER A 703 0.17 -6.30 -0.88
N THR A 704 -0.08 -6.61 -2.15
CA THR A 704 0.77 -6.23 -3.28
C THR A 704 -0.06 -5.46 -4.29
N ASP A 705 0.29 -4.19 -4.50
CA ASP A 705 -0.27 -3.36 -5.56
C ASP A 705 0.45 -3.64 -6.88
N THR A 706 -0.33 -3.94 -7.91
CA THR A 706 0.16 -4.23 -9.27
C THR A 706 -0.60 -3.35 -10.25
N SER A 707 -0.25 -3.41 -11.54
CA SER A 707 -0.96 -2.60 -12.51
C SER A 707 -0.91 -3.11 -13.94
N TYR A 708 -1.91 -2.74 -14.73
CA TYR A 708 -1.97 -2.95 -16.16
C TYR A 708 -1.87 -1.62 -16.90
N ALA A 709 -0.97 -1.53 -17.88
CA ALA A 709 -0.81 -0.36 -18.73
C ALA A 709 -0.81 -0.71 -20.21
N ARG A 710 -1.41 0.14 -21.02
CA ARG A 710 -1.24 0.12 -22.47
C ARG A 710 -0.10 1.05 -22.86
N ASN A 711 0.96 0.49 -23.42
CA ASN A 711 2.10 1.29 -23.87
C ASN A 711 1.71 2.17 -25.06
N LYS A 712 2.05 3.45 -24.98
CA LYS A 712 1.64 4.44 -25.99
C LYS A 712 2.31 4.25 -27.37
N ASP A 713 3.51 3.66 -27.40
CA ASP A 713 4.31 3.58 -28.63
C ASP A 713 3.96 2.34 -29.47
N ASN A 714 3.62 1.21 -28.82
CA ASN A 714 3.28 -0.04 -29.51
C ASN A 714 1.81 -0.47 -29.36
N GLY A 715 1.04 0.20 -28.49
CA GLY A 715 -0.38 -0.06 -28.27
C GLY A 715 -0.70 -1.38 -27.55
N GLN A 716 0.29 -2.08 -27.00
CA GLN A 716 0.15 -3.36 -26.31
C GLN A 716 -0.05 -3.18 -24.79
N TRP A 717 -0.75 -4.14 -24.18
CA TRP A 717 -0.96 -4.19 -22.73
C TRP A 717 0.17 -4.95 -22.03
N TYR A 718 0.58 -4.41 -20.88
CA TYR A 718 1.59 -4.98 -20.01
C TYR A 718 1.07 -5.01 -18.57
N TYR A 719 1.47 -6.04 -17.83
CA TYR A 719 1.28 -6.19 -16.41
C TYR A 719 2.59 -5.88 -15.68
N PHE A 720 2.52 -4.95 -14.73
CA PHE A 720 3.62 -4.46 -13.92
C PHE A 720 3.41 -4.90 -12.47
N ASP A 721 4.34 -5.73 -11.99
CA ASP A 721 4.42 -6.22 -10.62
C ASP A 721 5.80 -5.83 -10.10
N ASP A 722 5.87 -4.63 -9.50
CA ASP A 722 7.10 -3.97 -9.10
C ASP A 722 8.17 -4.00 -10.22
N ASN A 723 9.27 -4.71 -10.02
CA ASN A 723 10.39 -4.78 -10.97
C ASN A 723 10.11 -5.71 -12.16
N LYS A 724 9.04 -6.50 -12.12
CA LYS A 724 8.69 -7.48 -13.13
C LYS A 724 7.63 -6.91 -14.07
N VAL A 725 7.91 -6.95 -15.37
CA VAL A 725 6.98 -6.53 -16.41
C VAL A 725 6.72 -7.69 -17.36
N THR A 726 5.45 -7.98 -17.62
CA THR A 726 5.02 -9.09 -18.51
C THR A 726 3.95 -8.62 -19.48
N TYR A 727 3.80 -9.30 -20.61
CA TYR A 727 2.71 -9.03 -21.55
C TYR A 727 1.36 -9.43 -20.95
N ALA A 728 0.33 -8.64 -21.19
CA ALA A 728 -1.04 -8.89 -20.74
C ALA A 728 -2.02 -8.87 -21.92
N ARG A 729 -3.08 -9.67 -21.81
CA ARG A 729 -4.22 -9.65 -22.75
C ARG A 729 -5.37 -8.83 -22.17
N GLU A 730 -6.18 -8.27 -23.05
CA GLU A 730 -7.36 -7.46 -22.68
C GLU A 730 -8.34 -8.21 -21.76
N GLU A 731 -8.48 -9.52 -21.97
CA GLU A 731 -9.33 -10.42 -21.18
C GLU A 731 -8.91 -10.52 -19.70
N GLN A 732 -7.66 -10.17 -19.35
CA GLN A 732 -7.11 -10.30 -18.01
C GLN A 732 -7.25 -9.03 -17.17
N ILE A 733 -7.73 -7.93 -17.76
CA ILE A 733 -7.74 -6.60 -17.14
C ILE A 733 -8.94 -6.42 -16.20
N VAL A 734 -10.13 -6.88 -16.61
CA VAL A 734 -11.37 -6.72 -15.84
C VAL A 734 -11.42 -7.76 -14.73
N THR A 735 -11.11 -7.34 -13.51
CA THR A 735 -11.08 -8.19 -12.31
C THR A 735 -11.62 -7.42 -11.10
N ASN A 736 -11.97 -8.13 -10.02
CA ASN A 736 -12.33 -7.50 -8.74
C ASN A 736 -11.16 -6.74 -8.08
N ALA A 737 -9.93 -6.92 -8.56
CA ALA A 737 -8.76 -6.21 -8.07
C ALA A 737 -8.65 -4.77 -8.61
N ALA A 738 -9.34 -4.42 -9.69
CA ALA A 738 -9.28 -3.08 -10.29
C ALA A 738 -9.69 -2.00 -9.27
N TYR A 739 -8.88 -0.96 -9.10
CA TYR A 739 -9.06 0.02 -8.03
C TYR A 739 -9.13 1.47 -8.53
N LEU A 740 -8.21 1.88 -9.40
CA LEU A 740 -8.32 3.11 -10.20
C LEU A 740 -8.43 2.73 -11.67
N LEU A 741 -8.99 3.61 -12.49
CA LEU A 741 -9.14 3.44 -13.94
C LEU A 741 -8.73 4.75 -14.62
N PHE A 742 -7.82 4.69 -15.60
CA PHE A 742 -7.36 5.86 -16.33
C PHE A 742 -7.82 5.79 -17.78
N TYR A 743 -8.67 6.74 -18.14
CA TYR A 743 -9.33 6.86 -19.42
C TYR A 743 -8.80 8.08 -20.18
N HIS A 744 -8.34 7.91 -21.42
CA HIS A 744 -7.90 9.02 -22.28
C HIS A 744 -8.95 9.29 -23.35
N ARG A 745 -9.31 10.56 -23.51
CA ARG A 745 -10.36 11.00 -24.43
C ARG A 745 -9.96 10.73 -25.88
N GLN A 746 -10.82 10.08 -26.63
CA GLN A 746 -10.50 9.54 -27.96
C GLN A 746 -10.18 10.61 -29.00
N ASP A 747 -10.79 11.80 -28.92
CA ASP A 747 -10.54 12.95 -29.80
C ASP A 747 -9.15 13.60 -29.56
N LYS A 748 -8.50 13.28 -28.44
CA LYS A 748 -7.20 13.82 -28.03
C LYS A 748 -6.04 12.84 -28.23
N ILE A 749 -6.34 11.57 -28.49
CA ILE A 749 -5.33 10.56 -28.80
C ILE A 749 -4.70 10.89 -30.15
N ARG A 750 -3.40 11.18 -30.16
CA ARG A 750 -2.64 11.32 -31.40
C ARG A 750 -2.54 9.96 -32.08
N GLN A 751 -2.78 9.89 -33.39
CA GLN A 751 -2.53 8.66 -34.14
C GLN A 751 -1.03 8.33 -34.10
N PRO A 752 -0.64 7.05 -33.90
CA PRO A 752 0.76 6.66 -33.86
C PRO A 752 1.44 6.98 -35.19
N THR A 753 2.68 7.46 -35.10
CA THR A 753 3.48 7.91 -36.26
C THR A 753 4.03 6.75 -37.11
N LEU A 754 3.78 5.50 -36.70
CA LEU A 754 4.23 4.29 -37.38
C LEU A 754 3.05 3.37 -37.69
N PRO A 755 2.92 2.87 -38.94
CA PRO A 755 1.93 1.84 -39.24
C PRO A 755 2.30 0.51 -38.56
N PRO A 756 1.31 -0.32 -38.19
CA PRO A 756 1.58 -1.65 -37.64
C PRO A 756 2.43 -2.48 -38.61
N PRO A 757 3.29 -3.38 -38.12
CA PRO A 757 4.10 -4.23 -38.97
C PRO A 757 3.18 -5.07 -39.86
N SER A 758 3.36 -4.99 -41.18
CA SER A 758 2.63 -5.85 -42.11
C SER A 758 3.08 -7.28 -41.90
N ASP A 759 2.13 -8.18 -41.65
CA ASP A 759 2.33 -9.62 -41.63
C ASP A 759 3.00 -10.07 -42.93
N SER A 760 4.31 -10.26 -42.88
CA SER A 760 5.07 -10.90 -43.96
C SER A 760 5.03 -12.41 -43.74
N SER A 761 3.87 -12.99 -44.03
CA SER A 761 3.73 -14.44 -44.23
C SER A 761 3.32 -14.75 -45.67
N SER A 762 4.12 -14.31 -46.64
CA SER A 762 4.06 -14.86 -48.00
C SER A 762 5.02 -16.04 -48.12
N SER A 763 4.47 -17.24 -47.92
CA SER A 763 5.09 -18.47 -48.43
C SER A 763 4.92 -18.54 -49.95
N PRO A 764 5.89 -19.09 -50.71
CA PRO A 764 5.88 -19.03 -52.16
C PRO A 764 5.05 -20.16 -52.76
N THR A 765 3.90 -19.84 -53.36
CA THR A 765 3.12 -20.79 -54.15
C THR A 765 3.46 -20.64 -55.64
N GLN A 766 3.97 -21.73 -56.23
CA GLN A 766 4.13 -21.89 -57.68
C GLN A 766 2.77 -22.11 -58.40
N PRO A 767 2.71 -21.90 -59.72
CA PRO A 767 1.51 -21.39 -60.40
C PRO A 767 0.64 -22.48 -61.03
N ALA A 768 -0.67 -22.21 -61.16
CA ALA A 768 -1.53 -22.91 -62.11
C ALA A 768 -2.69 -22.01 -62.62
N ASN A 769 -2.58 -21.67 -63.91
CA ASN A 769 -3.61 -21.56 -64.94
C ASN A 769 -4.93 -20.80 -64.71
N VAL A 770 -4.98 -19.62 -65.34
CA VAL A 770 -5.92 -19.23 -66.42
C VAL A 770 -7.34 -19.80 -66.34
N THR A 771 -8.34 -18.95 -66.09
CA THR A 771 -9.31 -18.52 -67.12
C THR A 771 -10.19 -17.37 -66.65
N SER A 772 -10.34 -16.43 -67.56
CA SER A 772 -11.17 -15.22 -67.53
C SER A 772 -12.66 -15.52 -67.47
N HIS A 773 -13.43 -14.73 -66.72
CA HIS A 773 -14.71 -14.21 -67.23
C HIS A 773 -15.05 -12.85 -66.59
N LYS A 774 -15.30 -11.88 -67.47
CA LYS A 774 -15.76 -10.52 -67.21
C LYS A 774 -17.25 -10.49 -66.88
N HIS A 775 -17.64 -9.57 -66.00
CA HIS A 775 -18.81 -8.67 -66.05
C HIS A 775 -18.97 -8.08 -64.64
N GLY A 776 -19.30 -6.82 -64.38
CA GLY A 776 -19.77 -5.72 -65.19
C GLY A 776 -20.14 -4.61 -64.19
N MET A 777 -19.88 -3.37 -64.58
CA MET A 777 -20.06 -2.14 -63.82
C MET A 777 -21.55 -1.81 -63.60
N GLU A 778 -21.91 -1.22 -62.45
CA GLU A 778 -22.58 0.10 -62.31
C GLU A 778 -23.51 0.26 -61.08
N ARG A 779 -23.31 1.40 -60.40
CA ARG A 779 -24.28 2.38 -59.82
C ARG A 779 -25.32 1.87 -58.81
N ALA A 780 -25.19 2.28 -57.54
CA ALA A 780 -25.73 3.52 -56.95
C ALA A 780 -27.25 3.52 -56.76
N THR A 781 -27.72 3.46 -55.51
CA THR A 781 -28.60 4.47 -54.89
C THR A 781 -28.97 4.11 -53.44
N SER A 782 -29.23 5.19 -52.70
CA SER A 782 -29.76 5.36 -51.35
C SER A 782 -31.04 4.58 -51.01
N CYS A 783 -31.19 4.20 -49.74
CA CYS A 783 -32.42 4.18 -48.91
C CYS A 783 -31.93 3.97 -47.45
N VAL A 784 -31.96 4.95 -46.55
CA VAL A 784 -33.05 5.26 -45.60
C VAL A 784 -33.84 4.02 -45.16
N ASN A 785 -33.75 3.69 -43.87
CA ASN A 785 -34.90 3.27 -43.06
C ASN A 785 -34.65 3.54 -41.57
N MET A 786 -35.66 4.18 -40.97
CA MET A 786 -35.93 4.26 -39.54
C MET A 786 -36.45 2.90 -39.03
N GLU A 787 -36.22 2.62 -37.75
CA GLU A 787 -37.12 1.99 -36.75
C GLU A 787 -36.24 1.77 -35.49
N THR A 788 -36.42 2.48 -34.37
CA THR A 788 -37.43 2.24 -33.31
C THR A 788 -37.77 0.77 -33.10
N ASP A 789 -37.08 0.14 -32.16
CA ASP A 789 -37.62 -0.10 -30.81
C ASP A 789 -36.48 -0.04 -29.78
#